data_AF-A0A945VA77-F1
#
_entry.id   AF-A0A945VA77-F1
#
_cell.length_a   1.000
_cell.length_b   1.000
_cell.length_c   1.000
_cell.angle_alpha   90.00
_cell.angle_beta   90.00
_cell.angle_gamma   90.00
#
_symmetry.space_group_name_H-M   'P 1'
#
loop_
_entity.id
_entity.type
_entity.pdbx_description
1 polymer ?
#
loop_
_entity_poly.entity_id
_entity_poly.type
_entity_poly.pdbx_seq_one_letter_code
_entity_poly.pdbx_strand_id
1 'polypeptide(L)'
;LLMNMGLSYDSDEGRSMCAALTALMTGISYKTSAEMAKELGPFPGYAKNSQHMLRVMRNHKRAAFGKKAGYEGLEVKPVPLDAKNCPDRNLIDLAKTSWEEAVQLGEAHGYRNAQVSVIAPTGTIGLVMDCDTTGIEPDFALVKFKKLAGGGYFKIINQSVPAALATMGYGSAEAEEIISYAVGHGTMGNAPGINHTALIGHGFSQVEIDKVEAALPSAFDIRFVFNQWTLGEEFCKGTLGIPDELLNNPTFDLLSHLGFSKKQIEHANNHVCGTMTLEGAPHLKEEHYDVFDCANVCGRIGTRYLSVESHITMMAAAQSFISGAISKTINMPNDATIEDCQAAYELSWSLGVKANALYRDGSKLSQPLSSALVDDDEDDLEETLMEAPAGDRPQILAEKIVEKVIIKEVNRQARERLPERRKGYTQKANVGGHKVYLRTGEYEDGKIGEIFIDMHKEGAGFRAMMNNFAIAVSVGLQYGVPLEEFVDAFTFTRFDPAGMVQGNDSIKSATSILDYIFRELAISYLDRTDLAHVQPEGESFDTLGKGEAEGVSASQQTNEENLAMIKQVSSTGYLRKRLPQELMVLQGGQANLFEDSASIQEATGTDNAVSVSAQKSIGLPQLDDRAKAKMQGYEGDACGDCGNYTLVRNGTCMKCNTCGATSGCS
;
A
#
# COMPACT_ATOMS: atom_id res chain seq x y z
N LEU A 1 -26.45 -3.65 10.28
CA LEU A 1 -27.31 -3.90 11.46
C LEU A 1 -26.98 -2.94 12.61
N LEU A 2 -25.79 -3.02 13.22
CA LEU A 2 -25.43 -2.18 14.38
C LEU A 2 -25.62 -0.68 14.09
N MET A 3 -25.13 -0.20 12.95
CA MET A 3 -25.32 1.18 12.49
C MET A 3 -26.81 1.56 12.42
N ASN A 4 -27.68 0.74 11.82
CA ASN A 4 -29.13 0.98 11.78
C ASN A 4 -29.77 1.08 13.16
N MET A 5 -29.19 0.41 14.17
CA MET A 5 -29.65 0.47 15.55
C MET A 5 -29.09 1.68 16.30
N GLY A 6 -28.27 2.52 15.66
CA GLY A 6 -27.56 3.63 16.31
C GLY A 6 -26.44 3.16 17.25
N LEU A 7 -25.86 1.98 17.01
CA LEU A 7 -24.81 1.42 17.85
C LEU A 7 -23.47 1.43 17.11
N SER A 8 -22.44 1.97 17.76
CA SER A 8 -21.06 1.85 17.29
C SER A 8 -20.64 0.39 17.18
N TYR A 9 -19.82 0.09 16.16
CA TYR A 9 -19.16 -1.20 16.06
C TYR A 9 -18.24 -1.46 17.26
N ASP A 10 -17.66 -0.41 17.86
CA ASP A 10 -16.73 -0.53 18.99
C ASP A 10 -17.39 -0.36 20.37
N SER A 11 -18.72 -0.26 20.44
CA SER A 11 -19.42 -0.17 21.73
C SER A 11 -19.60 -1.53 22.39
N ASP A 12 -19.76 -1.52 23.71
CA ASP A 12 -20.10 -2.74 24.48
C ASP A 12 -21.46 -3.29 24.04
N GLU A 13 -22.41 -2.41 23.74
CA GLU A 13 -23.72 -2.73 23.19
C GLU A 13 -23.60 -3.44 21.83
N GLY A 14 -22.76 -2.93 20.94
CA GLY A 14 -22.51 -3.49 19.61
C GLY A 14 -21.87 -4.88 19.69
N ARG A 15 -20.81 -5.01 20.49
CA ARG A 15 -20.16 -6.31 20.76
C ARG A 15 -21.11 -7.31 21.41
N SER A 16 -21.91 -6.86 22.37
CA SER A 16 -22.85 -7.73 23.08
C SER A 16 -23.98 -8.22 22.17
N MET A 17 -24.53 -7.33 21.33
CA MET A 17 -25.50 -7.70 20.30
C MET A 17 -24.93 -8.76 19.34
N CYS A 18 -23.69 -8.55 18.86
CA CYS A 18 -23.02 -9.51 17.99
C CYS A 18 -22.83 -10.88 18.67
N ALA A 19 -22.37 -10.88 19.92
CA ALA A 19 -22.19 -12.07 20.73
C ALA A 19 -23.53 -12.81 20.93
N ALA A 20 -24.62 -12.09 21.22
CA ALA A 20 -25.94 -12.66 21.45
C ALA A 20 -26.52 -13.33 20.19
N LEU A 21 -26.41 -12.65 19.03
CA LEU A 21 -26.83 -13.22 17.74
C LEU A 21 -26.04 -14.49 17.41
N THR A 22 -24.73 -14.44 17.57
CA THR A 22 -23.84 -15.56 17.28
C THR A 22 -24.09 -16.74 18.24
N ALA A 23 -24.32 -16.45 19.52
CA ALA A 23 -24.69 -17.44 20.54
C ALA A 23 -26.00 -18.13 20.19
N LEU A 24 -27.03 -17.37 19.80
CA LEU A 24 -28.32 -17.93 19.42
C LEU A 24 -28.19 -18.83 18.18
N MET A 25 -27.57 -18.32 17.11
CA MET A 25 -27.41 -19.05 15.85
C MET A 25 -26.71 -20.40 16.07
N THR A 26 -25.58 -20.41 16.78
CA THR A 26 -24.83 -21.65 17.01
C THR A 26 -25.53 -22.57 18.01
N GLY A 27 -26.13 -22.02 19.08
CA GLY A 27 -26.86 -22.81 20.08
C GLY A 27 -28.03 -23.57 19.46
N ILE A 28 -28.84 -22.89 18.65
CA ILE A 28 -29.93 -23.52 17.88
C ILE A 28 -29.36 -24.57 16.91
N SER A 29 -28.26 -24.27 16.21
CA SER A 29 -27.67 -25.24 15.27
C SER A 29 -27.22 -26.53 15.96
N TYR A 30 -26.62 -26.43 17.16
CA TYR A 30 -26.24 -27.61 17.94
C TYR A 30 -27.43 -28.33 18.58
N LYS A 31 -28.46 -27.60 19.03
CA LYS A 31 -29.73 -28.17 19.46
C LYS A 31 -30.32 -29.04 18.35
N THR A 32 -30.49 -28.48 17.15
CA THR A 32 -31.01 -29.21 15.98
C THR A 32 -30.10 -30.38 15.60
N SER A 33 -28.77 -30.22 15.71
CA SER A 33 -27.85 -31.33 15.47
C SER A 33 -28.05 -32.50 16.44
N ALA A 34 -28.40 -32.23 17.71
CA ALA A 34 -28.73 -33.25 18.68
C ALA A 34 -30.10 -33.90 18.43
N GLU A 35 -31.09 -33.12 18.00
CA GLU A 35 -32.40 -33.64 17.55
C GLU A 35 -32.22 -34.59 16.36
N MET A 36 -31.39 -34.23 15.38
CA MET A 36 -31.05 -35.10 14.25
C MET A 36 -30.32 -36.37 14.71
N ALA A 37 -29.45 -36.29 15.72
CA ALA A 37 -28.72 -37.44 16.23
C ALA A 37 -29.65 -38.48 16.88
N LYS A 38 -30.74 -38.04 17.49
CA LYS A 38 -31.78 -38.93 18.04
C LYS A 38 -32.39 -39.82 16.95
N GLU A 39 -32.69 -39.25 15.78
CA GLU A 39 -33.37 -39.96 14.69
C GLU A 39 -32.40 -40.73 13.78
N LEU A 40 -31.21 -40.18 13.52
CA LEU A 40 -30.27 -40.69 12.52
C LEU A 40 -28.97 -41.27 13.11
N GLY A 41 -28.81 -41.20 14.42
CA GLY A 41 -27.55 -41.45 15.11
C GLY A 41 -26.56 -40.28 15.02
N PRO A 42 -25.56 -40.19 15.91
CA PRO A 42 -24.54 -39.15 15.87
C PRO A 42 -23.57 -39.33 14.69
N PHE A 43 -22.68 -38.36 14.45
CA PHE A 43 -21.67 -38.48 13.38
C PHE A 43 -20.71 -39.67 13.63
N PRO A 44 -20.09 -40.26 12.57
CA PRO A 44 -19.31 -41.50 12.69
C PRO A 44 -18.19 -41.50 13.75
N GLY A 45 -17.56 -40.35 14.00
CA GLY A 45 -16.48 -40.18 14.98
C GLY A 45 -16.94 -39.86 16.40
N TYR A 46 -18.24 -39.75 16.67
CA TYR A 46 -18.74 -39.21 17.93
C TYR A 46 -18.37 -40.06 19.14
N ALA A 47 -18.43 -41.40 19.04
CA ALA A 47 -18.12 -42.28 20.17
C ALA A 47 -16.72 -42.02 20.75
N LYS A 48 -15.74 -41.75 19.88
CA LYS A 48 -14.36 -41.41 20.27
C LYS A 48 -14.24 -39.98 20.79
N ASN A 49 -15.06 -39.06 20.30
CA ASN A 49 -14.98 -37.62 20.60
C ASN A 49 -15.96 -37.15 21.69
N SER A 50 -16.85 -38.01 22.17
CA SER A 50 -18.03 -37.64 22.98
C SER A 50 -17.66 -36.84 24.23
N GLN A 51 -16.65 -37.27 24.98
CA GLN A 51 -16.18 -36.58 26.18
C GLN A 51 -15.66 -35.17 25.87
N HIS A 52 -14.84 -35.03 24.82
CA HIS A 52 -14.30 -33.73 24.41
C HIS A 52 -15.39 -32.80 23.87
N MET A 53 -16.31 -33.34 23.07
CA MET A 53 -17.40 -32.56 22.50
C MET A 53 -18.34 -32.04 23.59
N LEU A 54 -18.78 -32.89 24.52
CA LEU A 54 -19.64 -32.47 25.62
C LEU A 54 -18.96 -31.44 26.52
N ARG A 55 -17.65 -31.57 26.77
CA ARG A 55 -16.86 -30.55 27.47
C ARG A 55 -16.93 -29.19 26.75
N VAL A 56 -16.74 -29.17 25.43
CA VAL A 56 -16.83 -27.96 24.61
C VAL A 56 -18.23 -27.34 24.67
N MET A 57 -19.29 -28.15 24.55
CA MET A 57 -20.67 -27.66 24.60
C MET A 57 -21.03 -27.06 25.96
N ARG A 58 -20.59 -27.69 27.06
CA ARG A 58 -20.75 -27.13 28.42
C ARG A 58 -19.99 -25.81 28.58
N ASN A 59 -18.81 -25.66 27.96
CA ASN A 59 -18.07 -24.40 27.98
C ASN A 59 -18.77 -23.30 27.18
N HIS A 60 -19.31 -23.59 26.00
CA HIS A 60 -20.14 -22.61 25.26
C HIS A 60 -21.38 -22.19 26.06
N LYS A 61 -22.06 -23.15 26.69
CA LYS A 61 -23.17 -22.85 27.62
C LYS A 61 -22.73 -21.93 28.76
N ARG A 62 -21.60 -22.19 29.42
CA ARG A 62 -21.08 -21.29 30.48
C ARG A 62 -20.82 -19.88 29.96
N ALA A 63 -20.24 -19.75 28.77
CA ALA A 63 -20.02 -18.46 28.13
C ALA A 63 -21.34 -17.73 27.82
N ALA A 64 -22.35 -18.46 27.31
CA ALA A 64 -23.68 -17.90 27.02
C ALA A 64 -24.42 -17.44 28.29
N PHE A 65 -24.14 -18.08 29.42
CA PHE A 65 -24.63 -17.67 30.75
C PHE A 65 -23.79 -16.54 31.38
N GLY A 66 -22.83 -15.97 30.65
CA GLY A 66 -22.01 -14.86 31.12
C GLY A 66 -20.98 -15.23 32.19
N LYS A 67 -20.60 -16.51 32.32
CA LYS A 67 -19.67 -16.96 33.38
C LYS A 67 -18.23 -16.59 33.04
N LYS A 68 -17.53 -15.96 33.98
CA LYS A 68 -16.09 -15.60 33.84
C LYS A 68 -15.14 -16.73 34.27
N ALA A 69 -15.65 -17.76 34.96
CA ALA A 69 -14.86 -18.86 35.52
C ALA A 69 -15.66 -20.17 35.48
N GLY A 70 -14.96 -21.29 35.74
CA GLY A 70 -15.55 -22.64 35.76
C GLY A 70 -15.51 -23.35 34.41
N TYR A 71 -14.72 -22.86 33.46
CA TYR A 71 -14.47 -23.55 32.19
C TYR A 71 -13.67 -24.83 32.39
N GLU A 72 -14.06 -25.89 31.70
CA GLU A 72 -13.41 -27.20 31.78
C GLU A 72 -12.27 -27.30 30.76
N GLY A 73 -11.04 -27.46 31.22
CA GLY A 73 -9.89 -27.80 30.37
C GLY A 73 -9.53 -26.75 29.32
N LEU A 74 -9.66 -25.46 29.66
CA LEU A 74 -9.23 -24.33 28.83
C LEU A 74 -8.16 -23.52 29.57
N GLU A 75 -7.04 -23.26 28.89
CA GLU A 75 -5.98 -22.35 29.38
C GLU A 75 -6.38 -20.90 29.14
N VAL A 76 -6.77 -20.58 27.90
CA VAL A 76 -7.33 -19.29 27.52
C VAL A 76 -8.84 -19.31 27.69
N LYS A 77 -9.37 -18.38 28.48
CA LYS A 77 -10.82 -18.29 28.75
C LYS A 77 -11.51 -17.50 27.63
N PRO A 78 -12.66 -17.97 27.12
CA PRO A 78 -13.39 -17.24 26.09
C PRO A 78 -14.01 -15.95 26.67
N VAL A 79 -14.33 -15.00 25.80
CA VAL A 79 -15.10 -13.80 26.14
C VAL A 79 -16.54 -14.20 26.44
N PRO A 80 -17.04 -14.00 27.68
CA PRO A 80 -18.40 -14.39 28.04
C PRO A 80 -19.43 -13.42 27.45
N LEU A 81 -20.67 -13.90 27.28
CA LEU A 81 -21.77 -13.07 26.81
C LEU A 81 -22.08 -11.96 27.82
N ASP A 82 -21.95 -10.71 27.38
CA ASP A 82 -22.26 -9.55 28.20
C ASP A 82 -23.76 -9.22 28.17
N ALA A 83 -24.53 -9.97 28.95
CA ALA A 83 -25.95 -9.72 29.07
C ALA A 83 -26.27 -8.29 29.52
N LYS A 84 -25.40 -7.61 30.28
CA LYS A 84 -25.71 -6.28 30.86
C LYS A 84 -25.83 -5.23 29.77
N ASN A 85 -24.92 -5.22 28.82
CA ASN A 85 -24.86 -4.20 27.77
C ASN A 85 -25.66 -4.58 26.50
N CYS A 86 -26.22 -5.78 26.39
CA CYS A 86 -27.08 -6.13 25.25
C CYS A 86 -28.39 -5.31 25.26
N PRO A 87 -28.71 -4.57 24.19
CA PRO A 87 -29.95 -3.80 24.12
C PRO A 87 -31.19 -4.70 23.97
N ASP A 88 -31.04 -5.90 23.39
CA ASP A 88 -32.12 -6.89 23.28
C ASP A 88 -31.99 -7.97 24.37
N ARG A 89 -32.87 -7.89 25.38
CA ARG A 89 -32.93 -8.86 26.48
C ARG A 89 -33.51 -10.21 26.05
N ASN A 90 -34.48 -10.20 25.15
CA ASN A 90 -35.12 -11.41 24.67
C ASN A 90 -34.11 -12.27 23.90
N LEU A 91 -33.26 -11.64 23.09
CA LEU A 91 -32.19 -12.33 22.38
C LEU A 91 -31.22 -13.06 23.33
N ILE A 92 -30.87 -12.44 24.45
CA ILE A 92 -30.03 -13.06 25.49
C ILE A 92 -30.70 -14.30 26.09
N ASP A 93 -31.98 -14.21 26.42
CA ASP A 93 -32.71 -15.32 27.04
C ASP A 93 -32.90 -16.49 26.08
N LEU A 94 -33.17 -16.19 24.80
CA LEU A 94 -33.20 -17.19 23.73
C LEU A 94 -31.84 -17.86 23.54
N ALA A 95 -30.74 -17.09 23.56
CA ALA A 95 -29.39 -17.64 23.45
C ALA A 95 -29.04 -18.56 24.62
N LYS A 96 -29.38 -18.19 25.86
CA LYS A 96 -29.17 -19.06 27.03
C LYS A 96 -29.98 -20.35 26.94
N THR A 97 -31.25 -20.22 26.58
CA THR A 97 -32.17 -21.36 26.46
C THR A 97 -31.71 -22.32 25.37
N SER A 98 -31.30 -21.82 24.21
CA SER A 98 -30.81 -22.68 23.12
C SER A 98 -29.56 -23.47 23.50
N TRP A 99 -28.62 -22.87 24.25
CA TRP A 99 -27.45 -23.59 24.75
C TRP A 99 -27.75 -24.57 25.88
N GLU A 100 -28.73 -24.28 26.74
CA GLU A 100 -29.23 -25.23 27.74
C GLU A 100 -29.77 -26.48 27.06
N GLU A 101 -30.68 -26.30 26.10
CA GLU A 101 -31.29 -27.40 25.34
C GLU A 101 -30.27 -28.15 24.48
N ALA A 102 -29.33 -27.44 23.84
CA ALA A 102 -28.28 -28.05 23.04
C ALA A 102 -27.36 -28.97 23.85
N VAL A 103 -27.06 -28.61 25.10
CA VAL A 103 -26.29 -29.47 26.01
C VAL A 103 -27.15 -30.64 26.49
N GLN A 104 -28.39 -30.39 26.95
CA GLN A 104 -29.27 -31.43 27.47
C GLN A 104 -29.56 -32.52 26.42
N LEU A 105 -29.92 -32.13 25.20
CA LEU A 105 -30.20 -33.08 24.12
C LEU A 105 -28.91 -33.77 23.65
N GLY A 106 -27.79 -33.05 23.59
CA GLY A 106 -26.50 -33.63 23.22
C GLY A 106 -25.98 -34.67 24.21
N GLU A 107 -26.21 -34.47 25.51
CA GLU A 107 -25.91 -35.48 26.54
C GLU A 107 -26.78 -36.72 26.38
N ALA A 108 -28.04 -36.57 25.96
CA ALA A 108 -28.97 -37.68 25.77
C ALA A 108 -28.76 -38.46 24.46
N HIS A 109 -28.42 -37.78 23.36
CA HIS A 109 -28.48 -38.34 22.00
C HIS A 109 -27.17 -38.21 21.21
N GLY A 110 -26.21 -37.42 21.69
CA GLY A 110 -25.05 -37.00 20.92
C GLY A 110 -25.38 -35.94 19.88
N TYR A 111 -24.47 -35.73 18.93
CA TYR A 111 -24.62 -34.71 17.88
C TYR A 111 -24.43 -35.32 16.50
N ARG A 112 -25.22 -34.85 15.52
CA ARG A 112 -25.13 -35.30 14.13
C ARG A 112 -23.99 -34.64 13.36
N ASN A 113 -23.54 -33.47 13.80
CA ASN A 113 -22.53 -32.65 13.14
C ASN A 113 -21.39 -32.37 14.11
N ALA A 114 -20.14 -32.57 13.69
CA ALA A 114 -18.98 -32.26 14.53
C ALA A 114 -18.78 -30.73 14.70
N GLN A 115 -19.13 -29.95 13.67
CA GLN A 115 -19.12 -28.49 13.64
C GLN A 115 -20.40 -28.01 12.96
N VAL A 116 -20.92 -26.84 13.38
CA VAL A 116 -22.20 -26.31 12.88
C VAL A 116 -22.12 -24.87 12.39
N SER A 117 -21.10 -24.12 12.80
CA SER A 117 -20.98 -22.70 12.48
C SER A 117 -19.54 -22.26 12.20
N VAL A 118 -19.39 -21.38 11.22
CA VAL A 118 -18.17 -20.68 10.81
C VAL A 118 -18.61 -19.36 10.17
N ILE A 119 -17.86 -18.26 10.38
CA ILE A 119 -18.13 -16.99 9.69
C ILE A 119 -17.21 -16.91 8.48
N ALA A 120 -17.77 -17.19 7.30
CA ALA A 120 -17.07 -17.19 6.03
C ALA A 120 -17.02 -15.78 5.42
N PRO A 121 -16.10 -15.49 4.48
CA PRO A 121 -16.13 -14.24 3.74
C PRO A 121 -17.34 -14.25 2.81
N THR A 122 -18.16 -13.20 2.88
CA THR A 122 -19.41 -13.12 2.10
C THR A 122 -19.36 -12.05 1.02
N GLY A 123 -18.21 -11.78 0.42
CA GLY A 123 -18.03 -10.70 -0.56
C GLY A 123 -19.08 -10.72 -1.69
N THR A 124 -19.09 -11.79 -2.48
CA THR A 124 -20.01 -11.91 -3.63
C THR A 124 -21.48 -11.96 -3.20
N ILE A 125 -21.83 -12.77 -2.20
CA ILE A 125 -23.22 -12.94 -1.79
C ILE A 125 -23.76 -11.72 -1.04
N GLY A 126 -22.93 -11.04 -0.24
CA GLY A 126 -23.30 -9.81 0.46
C GLY A 126 -23.64 -8.70 -0.53
N LEU A 127 -22.85 -8.55 -1.60
CA LEU A 127 -23.17 -7.62 -2.69
C LEU A 127 -24.47 -7.99 -3.41
N VAL A 128 -24.72 -9.28 -3.67
CA VAL A 128 -25.97 -9.74 -4.33
C VAL A 128 -27.19 -9.52 -3.43
N MET A 129 -27.02 -9.62 -2.11
CA MET A 129 -28.06 -9.37 -1.11
C MET A 129 -28.17 -7.89 -0.71
N ASP A 130 -27.43 -7.01 -1.39
CA ASP A 130 -27.40 -5.57 -1.12
C ASP A 130 -27.08 -5.23 0.35
N CYS A 131 -26.18 -6.01 0.95
CA CYS A 131 -25.67 -5.77 2.30
C CYS A 131 -24.55 -4.72 2.25
N ASP A 132 -24.64 -3.68 3.09
CA ASP A 132 -23.58 -2.66 3.21
C ASP A 132 -22.22 -3.28 3.61
N THR A 133 -22.24 -4.32 4.44
CA THR A 133 -21.07 -5.01 5.01
C THR A 133 -20.97 -6.45 4.54
N THR A 134 -19.76 -7.02 4.59
CA THR A 134 -19.52 -8.44 4.24
C THR A 134 -19.13 -9.24 5.48
N GLY A 135 -19.88 -10.29 5.82
CA GLY A 135 -19.66 -11.08 7.04
C GLY A 135 -19.89 -10.27 8.31
N ILE A 136 -18.89 -10.27 9.20
CA ILE A 136 -18.86 -9.50 10.46
C ILE A 136 -17.96 -8.26 10.34
N GLU A 137 -17.54 -7.91 9.12
CA GLU A 137 -16.75 -6.70 8.88
C GLU A 137 -17.54 -5.44 9.29
N PRO A 138 -16.88 -4.41 9.86
CA PRO A 138 -17.47 -3.09 9.88
C PRO A 138 -17.59 -2.57 8.44
N ASP A 139 -18.29 -1.46 8.27
CA ASP A 139 -18.37 -0.87 6.95
C ASP A 139 -16.99 -0.38 6.48
N PHE A 140 -16.69 -0.53 5.20
CA PHE A 140 -15.37 -0.18 4.66
C PHE A 140 -15.14 1.33 4.64
N ALA A 141 -16.15 2.07 4.16
CA ALA A 141 -16.25 3.53 4.15
C ALA A 141 -17.72 3.88 3.87
N LEU A 142 -18.18 5.05 4.32
CA LEU A 142 -19.58 5.49 4.12
C LEU A 142 -19.95 5.70 2.65
N VAL A 143 -18.98 6.12 1.85
CA VAL A 143 -19.07 6.18 0.39
C VAL A 143 -17.87 5.46 -0.19
N LYS A 144 -18.12 4.51 -1.11
CA LYS A 144 -17.10 3.62 -1.67
C LYS A 144 -17.10 3.71 -3.17
N PHE A 145 -15.93 3.52 -3.77
CA PHE A 145 -15.77 3.44 -5.22
C PHE A 145 -15.38 2.03 -5.64
N LYS A 146 -16.16 1.46 -6.56
CA LYS A 146 -15.88 0.16 -7.16
C LYS A 146 -15.44 0.33 -8.61
N LYS A 147 -14.26 -0.16 -8.94
CA LYS A 147 -13.76 -0.19 -10.32
C LYS A 147 -14.54 -1.20 -11.15
N LEU A 148 -15.00 -0.81 -12.34
CA LEU A 148 -15.70 -1.69 -13.27
C LEU A 148 -14.71 -2.33 -14.23
N ALA A 149 -14.99 -3.56 -14.69
CA ALA A 149 -14.11 -4.31 -15.59
C ALA A 149 -13.98 -3.69 -17.01
N GLY A 150 -14.76 -2.67 -17.34
CA GLY A 150 -14.70 -1.91 -18.60
C GLY A 150 -14.18 -0.49 -18.41
N GLY A 151 -13.48 -0.20 -17.30
CA GLY A 151 -13.06 1.15 -16.94
C GLY A 151 -14.15 1.92 -16.18
N GLY A 152 -13.73 2.96 -15.46
CA GLY A 152 -14.58 3.80 -14.63
C GLY A 152 -14.94 3.21 -13.25
N TYR A 153 -15.59 4.05 -12.44
CA TYR A 153 -15.94 3.75 -11.06
C TYR A 153 -17.46 3.78 -10.86
N PHE A 154 -17.94 2.96 -9.92
CA PHE A 154 -19.31 2.95 -9.44
C PHE A 154 -19.32 3.41 -7.98
N LYS A 155 -20.03 4.51 -7.70
CA LYS A 155 -20.19 5.07 -6.36
C LYS A 155 -21.25 4.26 -5.60
N ILE A 156 -20.85 3.67 -4.48
CA ILE A 156 -21.74 2.95 -3.55
C ILE A 156 -21.90 3.82 -2.30
N ILE A 157 -23.13 4.14 -1.96
CA ILE A 157 -23.47 4.96 -0.79
C ILE A 157 -24.09 4.03 0.26
N ASN A 158 -23.59 4.10 1.50
CA ASN A 158 -24.13 3.36 2.62
C ASN A 158 -25.61 3.72 2.85
N GLN A 159 -26.48 2.71 2.80
CA GLN A 159 -27.93 2.89 2.98
C GLN A 159 -28.37 2.79 4.44
N SER A 160 -27.47 2.45 5.34
CA SER A 160 -27.70 2.38 6.78
C SER A 160 -27.67 3.76 7.46
N VAL A 161 -26.97 4.76 6.90
CA VAL A 161 -26.88 6.12 7.49
C VAL A 161 -28.26 6.76 7.74
N PRO A 162 -29.20 6.81 6.76
CA PRO A 162 -30.52 7.41 6.99
C PRO A 162 -31.31 6.73 8.12
N ALA A 163 -31.27 5.40 8.18
CA ALA A 163 -31.97 4.62 9.21
C ALA A 163 -31.33 4.81 10.61
N ALA A 164 -30.01 4.92 10.67
CA ALA A 164 -29.28 5.24 11.90
C ALA A 164 -29.67 6.62 12.44
N LEU A 165 -29.68 7.65 11.58
CA LEU A 165 -30.06 9.01 11.95
C LEU A 165 -31.51 9.07 12.48
N ALA A 166 -32.45 8.40 11.82
CA ALA A 166 -33.83 8.31 12.28
C ALA A 166 -33.93 7.62 13.66
N THR A 167 -33.18 6.53 13.88
CA THR A 167 -33.16 5.80 15.16
C THR A 167 -32.59 6.64 16.29
N MET A 168 -31.60 7.49 16.00
CA MET A 168 -31.00 8.43 16.95
C MET A 168 -31.84 9.70 17.16
N GLY A 169 -32.97 9.85 16.46
CA GLY A 169 -33.94 10.91 16.68
C GLY A 169 -33.72 12.21 15.89
N TYR A 170 -32.89 12.18 14.84
CA TYR A 170 -32.74 13.34 13.94
C TYR A 170 -34.00 13.56 13.10
N GLY A 171 -34.38 14.83 12.89
CA GLY A 171 -35.48 15.19 12.00
C GLY A 171 -35.16 14.87 10.54
N SER A 172 -36.19 14.69 9.69
CA SER A 172 -35.99 14.35 8.28
C SER A 172 -35.17 15.40 7.52
N ALA A 173 -35.38 16.69 7.81
CA ALA A 173 -34.63 17.78 7.20
C ALA A 173 -33.16 17.79 7.64
N GLU A 174 -32.91 17.61 8.95
CA GLU A 174 -31.53 17.53 9.49
C GLU A 174 -30.80 16.32 8.91
N ALA A 175 -31.48 15.16 8.83
CA ALA A 175 -30.90 13.96 8.25
C ALA A 175 -30.57 14.13 6.77
N GLU A 176 -31.43 14.78 5.99
CA GLU A 176 -31.18 15.07 4.57
C GLU A 176 -29.95 15.99 4.38
N GLU A 177 -29.78 17.00 5.23
CA GLU A 177 -28.59 17.85 5.20
C GLU A 177 -27.31 17.09 5.58
N ILE A 178 -27.38 16.22 6.59
CA ILE A 178 -26.28 15.33 7.00
C ILE A 178 -25.89 14.38 5.85
N ILE A 179 -26.87 13.74 5.22
CA ILE A 179 -26.64 12.82 4.10
C ILE A 179 -26.07 13.57 2.90
N SER A 180 -26.64 14.73 2.56
CA SER A 180 -26.17 15.55 1.43
C SER A 180 -24.75 16.05 1.64
N TYR A 181 -24.34 16.30 2.88
CA TYR A 181 -22.94 16.64 3.20
C TYR A 181 -21.96 15.52 2.82
N ALA A 182 -22.31 14.25 3.09
CA ALA A 182 -21.46 13.11 2.75
C ALA A 182 -21.55 12.73 1.26
N VAL A 183 -22.75 12.69 0.70
CA VAL A 183 -23.03 12.20 -0.67
C VAL A 183 -22.81 13.27 -1.73
N GLY A 184 -22.98 14.55 -1.37
CA GLY A 184 -23.00 15.68 -2.30
C GLY A 184 -24.40 15.99 -2.81
N HIS A 185 -24.61 17.26 -3.15
CA HIS A 185 -25.89 17.76 -3.68
C HIS A 185 -26.10 17.46 -5.17
N GLY A 186 -25.04 17.08 -5.90
CA GLY A 186 -25.11 16.80 -7.34
C GLY A 186 -25.39 18.02 -8.21
N THR A 187 -25.35 19.23 -7.65
CA THR A 187 -25.60 20.51 -8.34
C THR A 187 -24.65 21.60 -7.83
N MET A 188 -24.30 22.55 -8.69
CA MET A 188 -23.51 23.73 -8.34
C MET A 188 -24.36 24.94 -7.94
N GLY A 189 -25.69 24.85 -7.99
CA GLY A 189 -26.57 26.00 -7.78
C GLY A 189 -26.28 26.80 -6.50
N ASN A 190 -26.08 26.11 -5.38
CA ASN A 190 -25.77 26.72 -4.07
C ASN A 190 -24.33 26.44 -3.61
N ALA A 191 -23.45 26.03 -4.52
CA ALA A 191 -22.09 25.69 -4.17
C ALA A 191 -21.30 26.95 -3.73
N PRO A 192 -20.50 26.86 -2.66
CA PRO A 192 -19.67 27.96 -2.20
C PRO A 192 -18.54 28.26 -3.18
N GLY A 193 -18.38 29.54 -3.54
CA GLY A 193 -17.31 30.01 -4.43
C GLY A 193 -17.59 29.81 -5.91
N ILE A 194 -17.86 28.58 -6.35
CA ILE A 194 -18.17 28.24 -7.74
C ILE A 194 -19.64 27.84 -7.83
N ASN A 195 -20.49 28.76 -8.29
CA ASN A 195 -21.93 28.54 -8.52
C ASN A 195 -22.37 29.15 -9.85
N HIS A 196 -23.65 28.99 -10.20
CA HIS A 196 -24.20 29.51 -11.47
C HIS A 196 -23.92 31.00 -11.66
N THR A 197 -24.06 31.81 -10.62
CA THR A 197 -23.78 33.27 -10.71
C THR A 197 -22.30 33.55 -10.99
N ALA A 198 -21.40 32.83 -10.32
CA ALA A 198 -19.96 32.98 -10.55
C ALA A 198 -19.57 32.54 -11.99
N LEU A 199 -20.11 31.41 -12.46
CA LEU A 199 -19.85 30.91 -13.82
C LEU A 199 -20.36 31.86 -14.90
N ILE A 200 -21.55 32.45 -14.72
CA ILE A 200 -22.06 33.50 -15.63
C ILE A 200 -21.10 34.70 -15.67
N GLY A 201 -20.52 35.07 -14.53
CA GLY A 201 -19.49 36.11 -14.45
C GLY A 201 -18.22 35.82 -15.26
N HIS A 202 -17.93 34.53 -15.54
CA HIS A 202 -16.82 34.07 -16.38
C HIS A 202 -17.23 33.78 -17.83
N GLY A 203 -18.45 34.16 -18.24
CA GLY A 203 -18.91 34.05 -19.63
C GLY A 203 -19.65 32.75 -19.96
N PHE A 204 -20.01 31.93 -18.97
CA PHE A 204 -20.87 30.76 -19.19
C PHE A 204 -22.31 31.21 -19.45
N SER A 205 -22.93 30.71 -20.52
CA SER A 205 -24.36 30.89 -20.76
C SER A 205 -25.16 29.78 -20.08
N GLN A 206 -26.49 29.90 -20.10
CA GLN A 206 -27.37 28.87 -19.55
C GLN A 206 -27.13 27.51 -20.22
N VAL A 207 -26.79 27.49 -21.52
CA VAL A 207 -26.57 26.25 -22.27
C VAL A 207 -25.35 25.48 -21.73
N GLU A 208 -24.25 26.16 -21.41
CA GLU A 208 -23.08 25.49 -20.84
C GLU A 208 -23.32 25.07 -19.39
N ILE A 209 -24.03 25.87 -18.62
CA ILE A 209 -24.40 25.54 -17.23
C ILE A 209 -25.27 24.28 -17.20
N ASP A 210 -26.28 24.18 -18.08
CA ASP A 210 -27.15 23.01 -18.17
C ASP A 210 -26.36 21.74 -18.53
N LYS A 211 -25.34 21.85 -19.40
CA LYS A 211 -24.43 20.74 -19.73
C LYS A 211 -23.60 20.30 -18.52
N VAL A 212 -23.06 21.25 -17.76
CA VAL A 212 -22.32 20.97 -16.53
C VAL A 212 -23.24 20.28 -15.52
N GLU A 213 -24.40 20.86 -15.22
CA GLU A 213 -25.39 20.32 -14.29
C GLU A 213 -25.87 18.92 -14.67
N ALA A 214 -26.00 18.61 -15.96
CA ALA A 214 -26.34 17.26 -16.41
C ALA A 214 -25.25 16.22 -16.12
N ALA A 215 -23.98 16.64 -16.04
CA ALA A 215 -22.83 15.77 -15.82
C ALA A 215 -22.41 15.66 -14.33
N LEU A 216 -22.74 16.65 -13.50
CA LEU A 216 -22.37 16.69 -12.07
C LEU A 216 -22.84 15.49 -11.24
N PRO A 217 -24.06 14.94 -11.38
CA PRO A 217 -24.52 13.82 -10.55
C PRO A 217 -23.66 12.56 -10.69
N SER A 218 -23.03 12.37 -11.84
CA SER A 218 -22.12 11.25 -12.12
C SER A 218 -20.65 11.59 -11.87
N ALA A 219 -20.34 12.85 -11.53
CA ALA A 219 -18.97 13.32 -11.41
C ALA A 219 -18.35 12.98 -10.05
N PHE A 220 -17.11 12.51 -10.09
CA PHE A 220 -16.29 12.17 -8.93
C PHE A 220 -15.51 13.37 -8.39
N ASP A 221 -15.06 14.22 -9.31
CA ASP A 221 -14.43 15.50 -9.03
C ASP A 221 -14.94 16.50 -10.06
N ILE A 222 -15.29 17.70 -9.60
CA ILE A 222 -15.83 18.73 -10.49
C ILE A 222 -14.86 19.09 -11.60
N ARG A 223 -13.54 18.95 -11.40
CA ARG A 223 -12.51 19.22 -12.41
C ARG A 223 -12.71 18.37 -13.67
N PHE A 224 -13.18 17.13 -13.52
CA PHE A 224 -13.47 16.25 -14.66
C PHE A 224 -14.70 16.68 -15.46
N VAL A 225 -15.56 17.55 -14.93
CA VAL A 225 -16.72 18.06 -15.68
C VAL A 225 -16.35 19.30 -16.49
N PHE A 226 -15.43 20.12 -15.99
CA PHE A 226 -14.94 21.33 -16.65
C PHE A 226 -13.85 21.00 -17.67
N ASN A 227 -14.24 20.34 -18.75
CA ASN A 227 -13.34 19.97 -19.84
C ASN A 227 -13.95 20.33 -21.22
N GLN A 228 -13.14 20.22 -22.27
CA GLN A 228 -13.55 20.53 -23.64
C GLN A 228 -14.62 19.60 -24.21
N TRP A 229 -14.74 18.37 -23.70
CA TRP A 229 -15.73 17.39 -24.16
C TRP A 229 -17.14 17.70 -23.64
N THR A 230 -17.24 18.15 -22.39
CA THR A 230 -18.50 18.58 -21.79
C THR A 230 -18.93 19.95 -22.31
N LEU A 231 -18.01 20.92 -22.36
CA LEU A 231 -18.34 22.31 -22.68
C LEU A 231 -18.35 22.59 -24.19
N GLY A 232 -17.54 21.85 -24.95
CA GLY A 232 -17.34 22.03 -26.40
C GLY A 232 -16.11 22.89 -26.72
N GLU A 233 -15.34 22.48 -27.74
CA GLU A 233 -14.12 23.20 -28.15
C GLU A 233 -14.37 24.65 -28.55
N GLU A 234 -15.49 24.94 -29.24
CA GLU A 234 -15.80 26.32 -29.67
C GLU A 234 -15.98 27.27 -28.47
N PHE A 235 -16.60 26.80 -27.39
CA PHE A 235 -16.79 27.60 -26.18
C PHE A 235 -15.48 27.80 -25.44
N CYS A 236 -14.70 26.73 -25.27
CA CYS A 236 -13.39 26.80 -24.60
C CYS A 236 -12.39 27.70 -25.34
N LYS A 237 -12.34 27.65 -26.67
CA LYS A 237 -11.41 28.46 -27.48
C LYS A 237 -11.92 29.88 -27.69
N GLY A 238 -13.21 30.03 -28.02
CA GLY A 238 -13.81 31.29 -28.41
C GLY A 238 -14.12 32.19 -27.22
N THR A 239 -14.95 31.70 -26.29
CA THR A 239 -15.47 32.50 -25.17
C THR A 239 -14.49 32.54 -24.00
N LEU A 240 -13.91 31.39 -23.63
CA LEU A 240 -12.96 31.31 -22.52
C LEU A 240 -11.53 31.65 -22.93
N GLY A 241 -11.23 31.75 -24.23
CA GLY A 241 -9.93 32.16 -24.74
C GLY A 241 -8.79 31.17 -24.48
N ILE A 242 -9.09 29.88 -24.29
CA ILE A 242 -8.10 28.86 -23.93
C ILE A 242 -7.36 28.39 -25.19
N PRO A 243 -6.01 28.49 -25.25
CA PRO A 243 -5.21 27.98 -26.38
C PRO A 243 -5.31 26.47 -26.59
N ASP A 244 -5.24 26.02 -27.86
CA ASP A 244 -5.28 24.60 -28.25
C ASP A 244 -4.20 23.74 -27.57
N GLU A 245 -3.01 24.32 -27.33
CA GLU A 245 -1.91 23.62 -26.67
C GLU A 245 -2.23 23.31 -25.20
N LEU A 246 -3.00 24.17 -24.52
CA LEU A 246 -3.41 23.97 -23.14
C LEU A 246 -4.61 23.03 -23.03
N LEU A 247 -5.55 23.09 -23.98
CA LEU A 247 -6.70 22.19 -24.01
C LEU A 247 -6.32 20.72 -24.25
N ASN A 248 -5.23 20.48 -24.97
CA ASN A 248 -4.70 19.13 -25.21
C ASN A 248 -3.73 18.64 -24.12
N ASN A 249 -3.43 19.47 -23.13
CA ASN A 249 -2.58 19.07 -22.02
C ASN A 249 -3.40 18.27 -20.98
N PRO A 250 -3.07 17.00 -20.69
CA PRO A 250 -3.78 16.19 -19.71
C PRO A 250 -3.79 16.78 -18.29
N THR A 251 -2.78 17.59 -17.93
CA THR A 251 -2.68 18.19 -16.60
C THR A 251 -3.35 19.55 -16.49
N PHE A 252 -4.09 19.99 -17.52
CA PHE A 252 -4.72 21.32 -17.53
C PHE A 252 -6.01 21.35 -16.70
N ASP A 253 -6.03 22.24 -15.69
CA ASP A 253 -7.21 22.51 -14.87
C ASP A 253 -7.89 23.81 -15.32
N LEU A 254 -9.06 23.67 -15.95
CA LEU A 254 -9.86 24.78 -16.46
C LEU A 254 -10.33 25.72 -15.35
N LEU A 255 -10.73 25.18 -14.19
CA LEU A 255 -11.23 26.02 -13.08
C LEU A 255 -10.12 26.90 -12.52
N SER A 256 -8.92 26.34 -12.36
CA SER A 256 -7.73 27.11 -11.97
C SER A 256 -7.39 28.19 -13.01
N HIS A 257 -7.52 27.88 -14.30
CA HIS A 257 -7.28 28.86 -15.38
C HIS A 257 -8.29 30.02 -15.38
N LEU A 258 -9.54 29.77 -15.01
CA LEU A 258 -10.56 30.81 -14.84
C LEU A 258 -10.28 31.74 -13.64
N GLY A 259 -9.28 31.43 -12.81
CA GLY A 259 -8.88 32.24 -11.67
C GLY A 259 -9.53 31.82 -10.34
N PHE A 260 -10.19 30.66 -10.29
CA PHE A 260 -10.65 30.11 -9.03
C PHE A 260 -9.47 29.59 -8.20
N SER A 261 -9.45 29.93 -6.93
CA SER A 261 -8.44 29.40 -6.00
C SER A 261 -8.69 27.91 -5.71
N LYS A 262 -7.63 27.17 -5.38
CA LYS A 262 -7.72 25.76 -4.96
C LYS A 262 -8.78 25.53 -3.87
N LYS A 263 -8.86 26.44 -2.89
CA LYS A 263 -9.87 26.37 -1.82
C LYS A 263 -11.31 26.50 -2.33
N GLN A 264 -11.56 27.37 -3.32
CA GLN A 264 -12.90 27.50 -3.92
C GLN A 264 -13.28 26.24 -4.70
N ILE A 265 -12.33 25.66 -5.43
CA ILE A 265 -12.53 24.41 -6.16
C ILE A 265 -12.84 23.28 -5.18
N GLU A 266 -12.07 23.13 -4.10
CA GLU A 266 -12.31 22.11 -3.07
C GLU A 266 -13.67 22.29 -2.37
N HIS A 267 -14.04 23.52 -1.98
CA HIS A 267 -15.34 23.77 -1.34
C HIS A 267 -16.51 23.47 -2.28
N ALA A 268 -16.41 23.85 -3.55
CA ALA A 268 -17.42 23.53 -4.56
C ALA A 268 -17.46 22.02 -4.82
N ASN A 269 -16.31 21.35 -4.89
CA ASN A 269 -16.22 19.91 -5.06
C ASN A 269 -16.91 19.17 -3.90
N ASN A 270 -16.63 19.56 -2.66
CA ASN A 270 -17.22 18.96 -1.47
C ASN A 270 -18.74 19.16 -1.42
N HIS A 271 -19.25 20.30 -1.91
CA HIS A 271 -20.70 20.52 -2.01
C HIS A 271 -21.34 19.64 -3.08
N VAL A 272 -20.73 19.55 -4.27
CA VAL A 272 -21.32 18.85 -5.42
C VAL A 272 -21.17 17.34 -5.30
N CYS A 273 -19.95 16.87 -5.10
CA CYS A 273 -19.57 15.46 -5.09
C CYS A 273 -19.67 14.83 -3.69
N GLY A 274 -19.75 15.65 -2.64
CA GLY A 274 -19.80 15.22 -1.24
C GLY A 274 -18.43 15.16 -0.59
N THR A 275 -18.40 15.27 0.74
CA THR A 275 -17.17 15.12 1.54
C THR A 275 -16.76 13.66 1.74
N MET A 276 -17.68 12.72 1.46
CA MET A 276 -17.57 11.28 1.71
C MET A 276 -17.44 10.90 3.19
N THR A 277 -17.51 11.85 4.11
CA THR A 277 -17.53 11.65 5.56
C THR A 277 -18.73 12.35 6.19
N LEU A 278 -19.03 11.98 7.43
CA LEU A 278 -20.02 12.65 8.27
C LEU A 278 -19.37 13.54 9.33
N GLU A 279 -18.03 13.49 9.47
CA GLU A 279 -17.29 14.39 10.35
C GLU A 279 -17.49 15.85 9.93
N GLY A 280 -17.96 16.68 10.84
CA GLY A 280 -18.27 18.08 10.55
C GLY A 280 -19.55 18.31 9.75
N ALA A 281 -20.37 17.28 9.53
CA ALA A 281 -21.69 17.44 8.91
C ALA A 281 -22.57 18.39 9.76
N PRO A 282 -23.39 19.25 9.12
CA PRO A 282 -24.30 20.12 9.84
C PRO A 282 -25.30 19.29 10.67
N HIS A 283 -25.72 19.79 11.82
CA HIS A 283 -26.64 19.11 12.76
C HIS A 283 -26.14 17.84 13.45
N LEU A 284 -25.20 17.09 12.85
CA LEU A 284 -24.70 15.86 13.45
C LEU A 284 -23.89 16.16 14.71
N LYS A 285 -24.34 15.61 15.83
CA LYS A 285 -23.65 15.74 17.12
C LYS A 285 -22.41 14.85 17.14
N GLU A 286 -21.32 15.38 17.69
CA GLU A 286 -20.05 14.66 17.87
C GLU A 286 -20.21 13.37 18.68
N GLU A 287 -21.15 13.34 19.64
CA GLU A 287 -21.45 12.14 20.45
C GLU A 287 -21.98 10.95 19.65
N HIS A 288 -22.40 11.15 18.39
CA HIS A 288 -22.90 10.10 17.50
C HIS A 288 -21.91 9.71 16.39
N TYR A 289 -20.70 10.29 16.38
CA TYR A 289 -19.73 10.02 15.31
C TYR A 289 -19.27 8.56 15.30
N ASP A 290 -19.12 7.96 16.49
CA ASP A 290 -18.69 6.57 16.68
C ASP A 290 -19.61 5.52 16.05
N VAL A 291 -20.89 5.85 15.83
CA VAL A 291 -21.86 5.01 15.12
C VAL A 291 -21.48 4.84 13.64
N PHE A 292 -20.81 5.84 13.07
CA PHE A 292 -20.45 5.91 11.66
C PHE A 292 -18.99 5.61 11.35
N ASP A 293 -18.19 5.32 12.38
CA ASP A 293 -16.78 4.94 12.21
C ASP A 293 -16.68 3.66 11.35
N CYS A 294 -15.87 3.74 10.30
CA CYS A 294 -15.65 2.68 9.31
C CYS A 294 -14.27 2.03 9.49
N ALA A 295 -14.00 0.96 8.74
CA ALA A 295 -12.71 0.26 8.74
C ALA A 295 -11.53 1.16 8.34
N ASN A 296 -11.79 2.15 7.48
CA ASN A 296 -10.81 3.12 7.02
C ASN A 296 -11.36 4.54 7.19
N VAL A 297 -10.47 5.50 7.04
CA VAL A 297 -10.82 6.92 6.97
C VAL A 297 -11.75 7.17 5.79
N CYS A 298 -12.84 7.88 6.06
CA CYS A 298 -13.85 8.24 5.08
C CYS A 298 -13.50 9.56 4.39
N GLY A 299 -13.36 9.55 3.07
CA GLY A 299 -13.13 10.77 2.28
C GLY A 299 -11.76 11.42 2.51
N ARG A 300 -11.61 12.64 1.97
CA ARG A 300 -10.35 13.40 2.02
C ARG A 300 -10.13 14.13 3.34
N ILE A 301 -11.21 14.50 4.03
CA ILE A 301 -11.17 15.33 5.24
C ILE A 301 -11.47 14.54 6.52
N GLY A 302 -11.92 13.29 6.39
CA GLY A 302 -12.15 12.43 7.55
C GLY A 302 -10.85 12.16 8.29
N THR A 303 -10.99 11.91 9.59
CA THR A 303 -9.86 11.56 10.47
C THR A 303 -10.15 10.32 11.30
N ARG A 304 -11.41 9.92 11.42
CA ARG A 304 -11.84 8.81 12.25
C ARG A 304 -11.90 7.50 11.47
N TYR A 305 -11.53 6.42 12.15
CA TYR A 305 -11.65 5.05 11.69
C TYR A 305 -11.61 4.10 12.91
N LEU A 306 -12.09 2.88 12.72
CA LEU A 306 -12.08 1.85 13.77
C LEU A 306 -10.66 1.36 14.02
N SER A 307 -10.28 1.27 15.29
CA SER A 307 -8.95 0.80 15.67
C SER A 307 -8.78 -0.70 15.42
N VAL A 308 -7.53 -1.14 15.35
CA VAL A 308 -7.14 -2.56 15.29
C VAL A 308 -7.78 -3.35 16.44
N GLU A 309 -7.80 -2.76 17.65
CA GLU A 309 -8.41 -3.37 18.84
C GLU A 309 -9.94 -3.52 18.69
N SER A 310 -10.62 -2.53 18.09
CA SER A 310 -12.06 -2.56 17.84
C SER A 310 -12.43 -3.75 16.94
N HIS A 311 -11.63 -4.03 15.91
CA HIS A 311 -11.80 -5.21 15.06
C HIS A 311 -11.62 -6.52 15.85
N ILE A 312 -10.56 -6.62 16.65
CA ILE A 312 -10.23 -7.84 17.42
C ILE A 312 -11.27 -8.13 18.50
N THR A 313 -11.70 -7.11 19.24
CA THR A 313 -12.67 -7.27 20.34
C THR A 313 -14.06 -7.67 19.82
N MET A 314 -14.48 -7.16 18.66
CA MET A 314 -15.70 -7.66 17.98
C MET A 314 -15.55 -9.12 17.55
N MET A 315 -14.41 -9.49 16.95
CA MET A 315 -14.14 -10.88 16.59
C MET A 315 -14.16 -11.79 17.82
N ALA A 316 -13.57 -11.37 18.94
CA ALA A 316 -13.54 -12.12 20.18
C ALA A 316 -14.95 -12.32 20.78
N ALA A 317 -15.80 -11.29 20.70
CA ALA A 317 -17.19 -11.34 21.15
C ALA A 317 -17.99 -12.43 20.41
N ALA A 318 -17.80 -12.56 19.09
CA ALA A 318 -18.43 -13.60 18.28
C ALA A 318 -17.73 -14.97 18.40
N GLN A 319 -16.40 -15.01 18.46
CA GLN A 319 -15.59 -16.23 18.37
C GLN A 319 -15.95 -17.26 19.45
N SER A 320 -16.28 -16.77 20.64
CA SER A 320 -16.66 -17.56 21.81
C SER A 320 -17.91 -18.42 21.57
N PHE A 321 -18.69 -18.11 20.53
CA PHE A 321 -19.97 -18.73 20.22
C PHE A 321 -20.01 -19.43 18.87
N ILE A 322 -18.90 -19.58 18.17
CA ILE A 322 -18.85 -20.37 16.92
C ILE A 322 -17.92 -21.58 17.04
N SER A 323 -18.28 -22.64 16.33
CA SER A 323 -17.49 -23.88 16.34
C SER A 323 -16.21 -23.76 15.50
N GLY A 324 -16.29 -23.10 14.34
CA GLY A 324 -15.18 -22.78 13.45
C GLY A 324 -14.50 -21.46 13.81
N ALA A 325 -13.77 -20.90 12.85
CA ALA A 325 -13.10 -19.60 12.95
C ALA A 325 -13.90 -18.49 12.25
N ILE A 326 -13.36 -17.27 12.30
CA ILE A 326 -13.89 -16.09 11.61
C ILE A 326 -12.92 -15.75 10.48
N SER A 327 -13.43 -15.68 9.25
CA SER A 327 -12.68 -15.20 8.09
C SER A 327 -12.92 -13.70 7.90
N LYS A 328 -12.46 -12.93 8.88
CA LYS A 328 -12.51 -11.45 8.91
C LYS A 328 -11.08 -10.91 8.90
N THR A 329 -10.90 -9.79 8.22
CA THR A 329 -9.65 -9.05 8.18
C THR A 329 -9.64 -7.94 9.24
N ILE A 330 -8.48 -7.72 9.85
CA ILE A 330 -8.18 -6.57 10.70
C ILE A 330 -7.40 -5.57 9.84
N ASN A 331 -7.98 -4.40 9.65
CA ASN A 331 -7.40 -3.33 8.86
C ASN A 331 -6.42 -2.54 9.73
N MET A 332 -5.26 -2.23 9.16
CA MET A 332 -4.23 -1.43 9.79
C MET A 332 -3.80 -0.30 8.84
N PRO A 333 -3.43 0.87 9.37
CA PRO A 333 -2.94 1.97 8.54
C PRO A 333 -1.60 1.63 7.88
N ASN A 334 -1.25 2.34 6.80
CA ASN A 334 -0.04 2.08 6.02
C ASN A 334 1.26 2.17 6.84
N ASP A 335 1.27 3.03 7.86
CA ASP A 335 2.39 3.27 8.77
C ASP A 335 2.50 2.26 9.92
N ALA A 336 1.62 1.26 9.98
CA ALA A 336 1.66 0.22 11.01
C ALA A 336 2.99 -0.55 11.02
N THR A 337 3.57 -0.66 12.22
CA THR A 337 4.87 -1.26 12.51
C THR A 337 4.78 -2.78 12.71
N ILE A 338 5.94 -3.44 12.83
CA ILE A 338 6.00 -4.88 13.15
C ILE A 338 5.49 -5.12 14.57
N GLU A 339 5.78 -4.20 15.49
CA GLU A 339 5.34 -4.21 16.87
C GLU A 339 3.81 -4.12 16.96
N ASP A 340 3.18 -3.27 16.14
CA ASP A 340 1.71 -3.18 16.07
C ASP A 340 1.10 -4.50 15.57
N CYS A 341 1.72 -5.14 14.59
CA CYS A 341 1.29 -6.45 14.10
C CYS A 341 1.42 -7.53 15.19
N GLN A 342 2.52 -7.52 15.94
CA GLN A 342 2.73 -8.43 17.07
C GLN A 342 1.67 -8.21 18.15
N ALA A 343 1.41 -6.96 18.54
CA ALA A 343 0.40 -6.62 19.54
C ALA A 343 -1.00 -7.10 19.12
N ALA A 344 -1.35 -6.97 17.84
CA ALA A 344 -2.62 -7.47 17.30
C ALA A 344 -2.76 -9.00 17.45
N TYR A 345 -1.69 -9.75 17.18
CA TYR A 345 -1.67 -11.21 17.36
C TYR A 345 -1.73 -11.61 18.84
N GLU A 346 -0.99 -10.93 19.72
CA GLU A 346 -1.00 -11.17 21.16
C GLU A 346 -2.38 -10.90 21.77
N LEU A 347 -3.01 -9.78 21.41
CA LEU A 347 -4.37 -9.46 21.85
C LEU A 347 -5.37 -10.52 21.37
N SER A 348 -5.29 -10.91 20.10
CA SER A 348 -6.15 -11.96 19.53
C SER A 348 -6.00 -13.30 20.26
N TRP A 349 -4.76 -13.70 20.53
CA TRP A 349 -4.46 -14.91 21.29
C TRP A 349 -5.02 -14.84 22.71
N SER A 350 -4.80 -13.72 23.41
CA SER A 350 -5.25 -13.51 24.79
C SER A 350 -6.78 -13.59 24.94
N LEU A 351 -7.51 -13.24 23.88
CA LEU A 351 -8.98 -13.26 23.82
C LEU A 351 -9.55 -14.57 23.25
N GLY A 352 -8.71 -15.53 22.88
CA GLY A 352 -9.15 -16.82 22.35
C GLY A 352 -9.65 -16.76 20.91
N VAL A 353 -9.21 -15.76 20.13
CA VAL A 353 -9.51 -15.66 18.69
C VAL A 353 -8.79 -16.79 17.94
N LYS A 354 -9.53 -17.60 17.17
CA LYS A 354 -8.96 -18.81 16.53
C LYS A 354 -8.19 -18.51 15.24
N ALA A 355 -8.55 -17.43 14.54
CA ALA A 355 -7.89 -16.98 13.32
C ALA A 355 -7.85 -15.45 13.29
N ASN A 356 -6.70 -14.91 12.93
CA ASN A 356 -6.49 -13.48 12.71
C ASN A 356 -5.84 -13.31 11.34
N ALA A 357 -6.53 -12.60 10.45
CA ALA A 357 -5.99 -12.15 9.17
C ALA A 357 -5.78 -10.63 9.25
N LEU A 358 -4.56 -10.19 8.96
CA LEU A 358 -4.16 -8.79 9.04
C LEU A 358 -4.00 -8.22 7.63
N TYR A 359 -4.52 -7.02 7.41
CA TYR A 359 -4.29 -6.25 6.20
C TYR A 359 -3.80 -4.85 6.57
N ARG A 360 -2.55 -4.58 6.21
CA ARG A 360 -1.96 -3.26 6.30
C ARG A 360 -2.19 -2.53 4.99
N ASP A 361 -2.74 -1.33 5.06
CA ASP A 361 -3.05 -0.53 3.87
C ASP A 361 -1.81 -0.31 2.98
N GLY A 362 -1.99 -0.30 1.67
CA GLY A 362 -0.91 -0.24 0.68
C GLY A 362 -0.08 -1.53 0.54
N SER A 363 -0.36 -2.60 1.29
CA SER A 363 0.36 -3.88 1.15
C SER A 363 -0.09 -4.72 -0.06
N LYS A 364 -1.12 -4.28 -0.79
CA LYS A 364 -1.55 -4.84 -2.07
C LYS A 364 -1.61 -3.72 -3.11
N LEU A 365 -1.05 -3.97 -4.30
CA LEU A 365 -1.01 -3.03 -5.43
C LEU A 365 -2.36 -2.81 -6.11
N SER A 366 -3.30 -3.76 -5.99
CA SER A 366 -4.64 -3.64 -6.54
C SER A 366 -5.65 -3.77 -5.41
N GLN A 367 -6.45 -2.73 -5.22
CA GLN A 367 -7.51 -2.69 -4.23
C GLN A 367 -8.88 -2.67 -4.94
N PRO A 368 -9.78 -3.63 -4.66
CA PRO A 368 -11.09 -3.68 -5.32
C PRO A 368 -12.06 -2.57 -4.84
N LEU A 369 -11.77 -1.93 -3.71
CA LEU A 369 -12.52 -0.84 -3.13
C LEU A 369 -11.54 0.22 -2.64
N SER A 370 -11.87 1.49 -2.87
CA SER A 370 -11.12 2.62 -2.33
C SER A 370 -12.05 3.55 -1.53
N SER A 371 -11.52 4.11 -0.44
CA SER A 371 -12.22 5.09 0.42
C SER A 371 -12.00 6.54 -0.05
N ALA A 372 -11.05 6.76 -0.97
CA ALA A 372 -10.78 8.03 -1.63
C ALA A 372 -10.36 7.80 -3.10
N LEU A 373 -10.51 8.82 -3.93
CA LEU A 373 -9.94 8.80 -5.28
C LEU A 373 -8.44 9.06 -5.15
N VAL A 374 -7.63 8.13 -5.67
CA VAL A 374 -6.18 8.32 -5.83
C VAL A 374 -5.95 9.17 -7.08
N ASP A 375 -4.93 10.04 -7.08
CA ASP A 375 -4.53 10.79 -8.27
C ASP A 375 -4.05 9.82 -9.39
N ASP A 376 -4.33 10.17 -10.65
CA ASP A 376 -4.17 9.33 -11.86
C ASP A 376 -2.79 8.65 -12.03
N ASP A 377 -1.74 9.13 -11.33
CA ASP A 377 -0.39 8.55 -11.35
C ASP A 377 -0.33 7.10 -10.79
N GLU A 378 -1.28 6.67 -9.95
CA GLU A 378 -1.40 5.26 -9.55
C GLU A 378 -2.20 4.40 -10.54
N ASP A 379 -3.11 5.00 -11.31
CA ASP A 379 -4.02 4.29 -12.21
C ASP A 379 -3.34 3.84 -13.52
N ASP A 380 -2.41 4.63 -14.05
CA ASP A 380 -1.58 4.25 -15.23
C ASP A 380 -0.71 3.00 -14.98
N LEU A 381 -0.38 2.74 -13.72
CA LEU A 381 0.36 1.56 -13.25
C LEU A 381 -0.46 0.28 -13.33
N GLU A 382 -1.73 0.36 -12.94
CA GLU A 382 -2.63 -0.79 -12.88
C GLU A 382 -2.99 -1.31 -14.27
N GLU A 383 -3.24 -0.40 -15.22
CA GLU A 383 -3.58 -0.75 -16.61
C GLU A 383 -2.38 -1.45 -17.30
N THR A 384 -1.17 -0.91 -17.07
CA THR A 384 0.09 -1.48 -17.58
C THR A 384 0.38 -2.89 -17.01
N LEU A 385 0.06 -3.15 -15.74
CA LEU A 385 0.29 -4.45 -15.08
C LEU A 385 -0.74 -5.53 -15.47
N MET A 386 -1.97 -5.14 -15.79
CA MET A 386 -3.01 -6.05 -16.25
C MET A 386 -2.79 -6.52 -17.69
N GLU A 387 -2.30 -5.63 -18.57
CA GLU A 387 -1.98 -5.94 -19.97
C GLU A 387 -0.64 -6.69 -20.14
N ALA A 388 0.25 -6.65 -19.15
CA ALA A 388 1.56 -7.30 -19.22
C ALA A 388 1.49 -8.84 -19.08
N PRO A 389 2.20 -9.60 -19.94
CA PRO A 389 2.41 -11.03 -19.78
C PRO A 389 2.99 -11.37 -18.40
N ALA A 390 2.59 -12.50 -17.80
CA ALA A 390 2.95 -12.87 -16.43
C ALA A 390 4.47 -12.94 -16.13
N GLY A 391 5.32 -13.03 -17.16
CA GLY A 391 6.78 -13.01 -17.05
C GLY A 391 7.39 -11.62 -16.87
N ASP A 392 6.72 -10.55 -17.32
CA ASP A 392 7.25 -9.18 -17.34
C ASP A 392 6.74 -8.35 -16.16
N ARG A 393 5.69 -8.83 -15.47
CA ARG A 393 5.14 -8.21 -14.26
C ARG A 393 6.18 -7.93 -13.17
N PRO A 394 7.15 -8.82 -12.88
CA PRO A 394 8.19 -8.54 -11.88
C PRO A 394 9.17 -7.45 -12.29
N GLN A 395 9.44 -7.29 -13.59
CA GLN A 395 10.34 -6.25 -14.11
C GLN A 395 9.67 -4.87 -14.10
N ILE A 396 8.39 -4.79 -14.51
CA ILE A 396 7.59 -3.56 -14.41
C ILE A 396 7.39 -3.16 -12.94
N LEU A 397 7.26 -4.15 -12.04
CA LEU A 397 7.23 -3.95 -10.59
C LEU A 397 8.52 -3.29 -10.09
N ALA A 398 9.67 -3.84 -10.49
CA ALA A 398 10.98 -3.36 -10.07
C ALA A 398 11.25 -1.94 -10.60
N GLU A 399 10.94 -1.68 -11.86
CA GLU A 399 11.15 -0.36 -12.48
C GLU A 399 10.33 0.74 -11.81
N LYS A 400 9.06 0.49 -11.47
CA LYS A 400 8.19 1.51 -10.85
C LYS A 400 8.28 1.61 -9.33
N ILE A 401 8.68 0.54 -8.61
CA ILE A 401 9.07 0.67 -7.20
C ILE A 401 10.31 1.57 -7.09
N VAL A 402 11.28 1.37 -7.99
CA VAL A 402 12.45 2.24 -8.14
C VAL A 402 11.99 3.67 -8.47
N GLU A 403 11.04 3.87 -9.39
CA GLU A 403 10.52 5.20 -9.73
C GLU A 403 9.77 5.90 -8.58
N LYS A 404 8.90 5.20 -7.84
CA LYS A 404 8.15 5.76 -6.68
C LYS A 404 9.05 6.10 -5.49
N VAL A 405 10.08 5.28 -5.23
CA VAL A 405 11.08 5.56 -4.19
C VAL A 405 11.99 6.72 -4.62
N ILE A 406 12.35 6.79 -5.91
CA ILE A 406 13.11 7.90 -6.48
C ILE A 406 12.32 9.22 -6.41
N ILE A 407 11.01 9.24 -6.70
CA ILE A 407 10.23 10.49 -6.71
C ILE A 407 10.00 11.07 -5.30
N LYS A 408 9.93 10.24 -4.25
CA LYS A 408 9.77 10.70 -2.86
C LYS A 408 11.06 11.23 -2.21
N GLU A 409 12.25 10.88 -2.73
CA GLU A 409 13.53 11.27 -2.09
C GLU A 409 14.54 11.98 -3.02
N VAL A 410 14.46 11.83 -4.35
CA VAL A 410 15.48 12.33 -5.29
C VAL A 410 15.21 13.77 -5.78
N ASN A 411 14.05 14.35 -5.50
CA ASN A 411 13.74 15.74 -5.87
C ASN A 411 14.53 16.82 -5.09
N ARG A 412 15.60 16.45 -4.36
CA ARG A 412 16.44 17.40 -3.61
C ARG A 412 17.96 17.26 -3.74
N GLN A 413 18.52 16.30 -4.47
CA GLN A 413 19.98 16.21 -4.59
C GLN A 413 20.45 16.31 -6.05
N ALA A 414 21.13 17.41 -6.37
CA ALA A 414 21.91 17.52 -7.59
C ALA A 414 22.98 16.42 -7.60
N ARG A 415 23.22 15.78 -8.76
CA ARG A 415 24.27 14.76 -8.96
C ARG A 415 25.54 15.14 -8.21
N GLU A 416 25.92 14.34 -7.23
CA GLU A 416 27.12 14.58 -6.44
C GLU A 416 28.34 14.22 -7.31
N ARG A 417 29.22 15.20 -7.53
CA ARG A 417 30.40 14.99 -8.39
C ARG A 417 31.50 14.33 -7.58
N LEU A 418 32.06 13.27 -8.14
CA LEU A 418 33.24 12.60 -7.58
C LEU A 418 34.48 13.51 -7.62
N PRO A 419 35.40 13.37 -6.64
CA PRO A 419 36.70 14.05 -6.66
C PRO A 419 37.56 13.66 -7.88
N GLU A 420 38.40 14.59 -8.35
CA GLU A 420 39.32 14.34 -9.47
C GLU A 420 40.34 13.22 -9.16
N ARG A 421 40.73 13.09 -7.90
CA ARG A 421 41.58 12.00 -7.39
C ARG A 421 40.82 11.24 -6.31
N ARG A 422 40.60 9.95 -6.53
CA ARG A 422 39.75 9.11 -5.70
C ARG A 422 40.46 7.84 -5.24
N LYS A 423 39.97 7.30 -4.13
CA LYS A 423 40.40 6.01 -3.57
C LYS A 423 39.52 4.91 -4.13
N GLY A 424 40.00 3.68 -3.99
CA GLY A 424 39.26 2.48 -4.34
C GLY A 424 40.21 1.30 -4.38
N TYR A 425 39.69 0.13 -4.72
CA TYR A 425 40.48 -1.08 -4.85
C TYR A 425 40.22 -1.75 -6.19
N THR A 426 41.14 -2.64 -6.56
CA THR A 426 40.97 -3.54 -7.70
C THR A 426 40.97 -4.97 -7.21
N GLN A 427 39.84 -5.65 -7.34
CA GLN A 427 39.71 -7.07 -7.06
C GLN A 427 39.76 -7.86 -8.37
N LYS A 428 40.72 -8.77 -8.46
CA LYS A 428 40.80 -9.76 -9.53
C LYS A 428 40.18 -11.06 -9.07
N ALA A 429 39.25 -11.60 -9.83
CA ALA A 429 38.67 -12.91 -9.58
C ALA A 429 38.51 -13.71 -10.87
N ASN A 430 38.31 -15.01 -10.71
CA ASN A 430 37.97 -15.93 -11.78
C ASN A 430 36.65 -16.61 -11.42
N VAL A 431 35.57 -16.32 -12.16
CA VAL A 431 34.22 -16.85 -11.95
C VAL A 431 33.91 -17.80 -13.08
N GLY A 432 33.69 -19.09 -12.78
CA GLY A 432 33.32 -20.07 -13.80
C GLY A 432 34.35 -20.26 -14.93
N GLY A 433 35.63 -19.92 -14.70
CA GLY A 433 36.70 -19.98 -15.71
C GLY A 433 37.00 -18.64 -16.41
N HIS A 434 36.22 -17.59 -16.12
CA HIS A 434 36.34 -16.25 -16.72
C HIS A 434 36.98 -15.25 -15.75
N LYS A 435 37.99 -14.52 -16.23
CA LYS A 435 38.70 -13.51 -15.42
C LYS A 435 37.93 -12.19 -15.41
N VAL A 436 37.57 -11.74 -14.21
CA VAL A 436 36.86 -10.49 -13.93
C VAL A 436 37.76 -9.60 -13.06
N TYR A 437 37.80 -8.31 -13.38
CA TYR A 437 38.45 -7.28 -12.59
C TYR A 437 37.39 -6.25 -12.20
N LEU A 438 37.10 -6.17 -10.91
CA LEU A 438 36.25 -5.15 -10.32
C LEU A 438 37.15 -4.01 -9.83
N ARG A 439 36.93 -2.78 -10.30
CA ARG A 439 37.55 -1.59 -9.73
C ARG A 439 36.48 -0.69 -9.13
N THR A 440 36.75 -0.11 -7.97
CA THR A 440 35.83 0.81 -7.31
C THR A 440 36.40 2.23 -7.27
N GLY A 441 35.53 3.22 -7.18
CA GLY A 441 35.86 4.60 -6.86
C GLY A 441 35.02 5.09 -5.70
N GLU A 442 35.68 5.70 -4.71
CA GLU A 442 35.07 6.17 -3.46
C GLU A 442 35.05 7.70 -3.37
N TYR A 443 34.05 8.21 -2.66
CA TYR A 443 34.00 9.59 -2.16
C TYR A 443 34.99 9.79 -0.99
N GLU A 444 35.23 11.06 -0.60
CA GLU A 444 36.14 11.37 0.51
C GLU A 444 35.71 10.78 1.85
N ASP A 445 34.40 10.58 2.04
CA ASP A 445 33.78 9.96 3.21
C ASP A 445 33.88 8.42 3.24
N GLY A 446 34.38 7.81 2.16
CA GLY A 446 34.53 6.36 2.02
C GLY A 446 33.27 5.64 1.51
N LYS A 447 32.23 6.37 1.06
CA LYS A 447 31.11 5.77 0.30
C LYS A 447 31.56 5.43 -1.12
N ILE A 448 30.97 4.38 -1.70
CA ILE A 448 31.21 4.03 -3.10
C ILE A 448 30.42 4.96 -4.02
N GLY A 449 31.05 5.45 -5.09
CA GLY A 449 30.41 6.30 -6.10
C GLY A 449 30.53 5.80 -7.53
N GLU A 450 31.42 4.85 -7.81
CA GLU A 450 31.51 4.22 -9.12
C GLU A 450 32.15 2.82 -9.07
N ILE A 451 31.81 2.02 -10.08
CA ILE A 451 32.38 0.69 -10.33
C ILE A 451 32.79 0.54 -11.79
N PHE A 452 33.86 -0.22 -12.02
CA PHE A 452 34.28 -0.66 -13.36
C PHE A 452 34.44 -2.17 -13.38
N ILE A 453 33.99 -2.77 -14.48
CA ILE A 453 34.03 -4.21 -14.68
C ILE A 453 34.82 -4.50 -15.96
N ASP A 454 36.00 -5.08 -15.79
CA ASP A 454 36.87 -5.48 -16.89
C ASP A 454 36.93 -7.00 -17.02
N MET A 455 36.79 -7.50 -18.26
CA MET A 455 36.79 -8.94 -18.55
C MET A 455 37.71 -9.31 -19.72
N HIS A 456 38.42 -10.42 -19.56
CA HIS A 456 39.30 -10.98 -20.59
C HIS A 456 38.73 -12.23 -21.24
N LYS A 457 38.92 -12.36 -22.57
CA LYS A 457 38.51 -13.49 -23.42
C LYS A 457 37.00 -13.61 -23.70
N GLU A 458 36.24 -12.54 -23.50
CA GLU A 458 34.83 -12.43 -23.90
C GLU A 458 34.64 -11.79 -25.28
N GLY A 459 33.50 -12.08 -25.91
CA GLY A 459 33.05 -11.40 -27.12
C GLY A 459 32.84 -9.89 -26.91
N ALA A 460 33.03 -9.09 -27.96
CA ALA A 460 32.97 -7.62 -27.89
C ALA A 460 31.62 -7.09 -27.36
N GLY A 461 30.51 -7.76 -27.70
CA GLY A 461 29.17 -7.39 -27.23
C GLY A 461 29.00 -7.55 -25.71
N PHE A 462 29.52 -8.64 -25.14
CA PHE A 462 29.43 -8.89 -23.70
C PHE A 462 30.27 -7.88 -22.90
N ARG A 463 31.47 -7.55 -23.39
CA ARG A 463 32.30 -6.49 -22.79
C ARG A 463 31.61 -5.13 -22.82
N ALA A 464 31.02 -4.75 -23.95
CA ALA A 464 30.31 -3.49 -24.08
C ALA A 464 29.09 -3.41 -23.13
N MET A 465 28.34 -4.51 -23.01
CA MET A 465 27.20 -4.61 -22.10
C MET A 465 27.63 -4.47 -20.64
N MET A 466 28.67 -5.18 -20.20
CA MET A 466 29.19 -5.08 -18.83
C MET A 466 29.73 -3.69 -18.51
N ASN A 467 30.36 -3.02 -19.48
CA ASN A 467 30.83 -1.65 -19.31
C ASN A 467 29.66 -0.66 -19.19
N ASN A 468 28.65 -0.76 -20.06
CA ASN A 468 27.45 0.08 -19.98
C ASN A 468 26.68 -0.15 -18.67
N PHE A 469 26.63 -1.40 -18.21
CA PHE A 469 26.03 -1.73 -16.92
C PHE A 469 26.79 -1.08 -15.75
N ALA A 470 28.12 -1.18 -15.74
CA ALA A 470 28.95 -0.55 -14.72
C ALA A 470 28.78 0.98 -14.70
N ILE A 471 28.63 1.61 -15.88
CA ILE A 471 28.33 3.04 -16.01
C ILE A 471 26.95 3.36 -15.41
N ALA A 472 25.92 2.58 -15.72
CA ALA A 472 24.56 2.81 -15.21
C ALA A 472 24.50 2.74 -13.67
N VAL A 473 25.14 1.73 -13.07
CA VAL A 473 25.23 1.59 -11.61
C VAL A 473 26.01 2.76 -11.00
N SER A 474 27.12 3.17 -11.60
CA SER A 474 27.92 4.32 -11.14
C SER A 474 27.12 5.63 -11.20
N VAL A 475 26.31 5.83 -12.24
CA VAL A 475 25.40 6.98 -12.32
C VAL A 475 24.36 6.91 -11.20
N GLY A 476 23.72 5.75 -10.99
CA GLY A 476 22.74 5.59 -9.90
C GLY A 476 23.31 5.92 -8.52
N LEU A 477 24.51 5.42 -8.20
CA LEU A 477 25.22 5.75 -6.96
C LEU A 477 25.50 7.26 -6.81
N GLN A 478 25.80 7.96 -7.91
CA GLN A 478 26.04 9.42 -7.92
C GLN A 478 24.76 10.26 -7.80
N TYR A 479 23.60 9.67 -8.10
CA TYR A 479 22.29 10.29 -7.89
C TYR A 479 21.68 9.95 -6.51
N GLY A 480 22.44 9.27 -5.65
CA GLY A 480 22.05 9.00 -4.26
C GLY A 480 21.30 7.68 -4.07
N VAL A 481 21.27 6.78 -5.06
CA VAL A 481 20.71 5.43 -4.87
C VAL A 481 21.60 4.65 -3.89
N PRO A 482 21.07 4.13 -2.77
CA PRO A 482 21.84 3.33 -1.82
C PRO A 482 22.44 2.08 -2.45
N LEU A 483 23.63 1.65 -2.00
CA LEU A 483 24.29 0.45 -2.52
C LEU A 483 23.48 -0.82 -2.19
N GLU A 484 22.81 -0.82 -1.03
CA GLU A 484 21.95 -1.89 -0.53
C GLU A 484 20.91 -2.32 -1.57
N GLU A 485 20.26 -1.36 -2.23
CA GLU A 485 19.23 -1.60 -3.25
C GLU A 485 19.79 -2.34 -4.46
N PHE A 486 20.98 -1.94 -4.93
CA PHE A 486 21.64 -2.64 -6.03
C PHE A 486 22.07 -4.06 -5.63
N VAL A 487 22.50 -4.25 -4.38
CA VAL A 487 22.85 -5.59 -3.91
C VAL A 487 21.61 -6.49 -3.87
N ASP A 488 20.51 -6.01 -3.33
CA ASP A 488 19.27 -6.80 -3.24
C ASP A 488 18.68 -7.09 -4.63
N ALA A 489 18.81 -6.18 -5.58
CA ALA A 489 18.34 -6.38 -6.95
C ALA A 489 19.16 -7.41 -7.76
N PHE A 490 20.49 -7.45 -7.58
CA PHE A 490 21.38 -8.20 -8.47
C PHE A 490 22.02 -9.45 -7.86
N THR A 491 21.93 -9.64 -6.54
CA THR A 491 22.34 -10.90 -5.91
C THR A 491 21.41 -12.05 -6.33
N PHE A 492 21.96 -13.26 -6.43
CA PHE A 492 21.28 -14.49 -6.88
C PHE A 492 20.76 -14.49 -8.32
N THR A 493 21.07 -13.46 -9.11
CA THR A 493 20.83 -13.48 -10.56
C THR A 493 21.62 -14.62 -11.22
N ARG A 494 20.96 -15.35 -12.13
CA ARG A 494 21.50 -16.57 -12.75
C ARG A 494 21.71 -16.37 -14.25
N PHE A 495 22.97 -16.34 -14.69
CA PHE A 495 23.35 -16.41 -16.10
C PHE A 495 24.85 -16.72 -16.22
N ASP A 496 25.26 -17.29 -17.35
CA ASP A 496 26.65 -17.62 -17.62
C ASP A 496 27.48 -16.35 -17.93
N PRO A 497 28.72 -16.23 -17.43
CA PRO A 497 29.48 -17.23 -16.68
C PRO A 497 29.09 -17.40 -15.20
N ALA A 498 28.84 -18.65 -14.79
CA ALA A 498 28.55 -19.04 -13.41
C ALA A 498 29.49 -20.17 -12.93
N GLY A 499 29.74 -20.28 -11.63
CA GLY A 499 30.50 -21.40 -11.06
C GLY A 499 31.45 -21.01 -9.93
N MET A 500 32.52 -21.81 -9.80
CA MET A 500 33.49 -21.65 -8.71
C MET A 500 34.30 -20.36 -8.88
N VAL A 501 34.49 -19.64 -7.77
CA VAL A 501 35.20 -18.37 -7.71
C VAL A 501 36.61 -18.61 -7.18
N GLN A 502 37.63 -18.17 -7.91
CA GLN A 502 39.04 -18.19 -7.48
C GLN A 502 39.61 -16.78 -7.42
N GLY A 503 40.48 -16.53 -6.44
CA GLY A 503 41.09 -15.21 -6.24
C GLY A 503 40.28 -14.27 -5.34
N ASN A 504 39.22 -14.77 -4.70
CA ASN A 504 38.51 -14.07 -3.64
C ASN A 504 38.51 -14.91 -2.36
N ASP A 505 38.74 -14.26 -1.24
CA ASP A 505 38.93 -14.94 0.04
C ASP A 505 37.60 -15.32 0.70
N SER A 506 36.53 -14.57 0.44
CA SER A 506 35.22 -14.70 1.09
C SER A 506 34.16 -15.41 0.25
N ILE A 507 34.18 -15.26 -1.08
CA ILE A 507 33.19 -15.86 -1.99
C ILE A 507 33.84 -17.02 -2.75
N LYS A 508 33.29 -18.24 -2.61
CA LYS A 508 33.85 -19.47 -3.23
C LYS A 508 33.05 -19.98 -4.44
N SER A 509 31.79 -19.57 -4.59
CA SER A 509 30.97 -19.83 -5.77
C SER A 509 29.99 -18.67 -6.00
N ALA A 510 29.59 -18.46 -7.25
CA ALA A 510 28.60 -17.46 -7.63
C ALA A 510 27.71 -17.97 -8.78
N THR A 511 26.45 -17.51 -8.81
CA THR A 511 25.47 -17.91 -9.83
C THR A 511 25.52 -17.07 -11.11
N SER A 512 26.28 -15.97 -11.08
CA SER A 512 26.64 -15.15 -12.23
C SER A 512 27.81 -14.22 -11.86
N ILE A 513 28.33 -13.47 -12.84
CA ILE A 513 29.33 -12.44 -12.60
C ILE A 513 28.74 -11.26 -11.80
N LEU A 514 27.49 -10.88 -12.07
CA LEU A 514 26.84 -9.79 -11.33
C LEU A 514 26.56 -10.19 -9.87
N ASP A 515 26.11 -11.43 -9.65
CA ASP A 515 25.96 -12.00 -8.32
C ASP A 515 27.28 -11.95 -7.54
N TYR A 516 28.40 -12.32 -8.17
CA TYR A 516 29.73 -12.20 -7.56
C TYR A 516 30.09 -10.76 -7.20
N ILE A 517 29.91 -9.81 -8.12
CA ILE A 517 30.30 -8.40 -7.94
C ILE A 517 29.50 -7.76 -6.81
N PHE A 518 28.18 -7.92 -6.79
CA PHE A 518 27.34 -7.29 -5.78
C PHE A 518 27.48 -7.94 -4.39
N ARG A 519 27.77 -9.25 -4.32
CA ARG A 519 28.19 -9.85 -3.03
C ARG A 519 29.52 -9.30 -2.55
N GLU A 520 30.50 -9.10 -3.43
CA GLU A 520 31.79 -8.54 -3.03
C GLU A 520 31.65 -7.09 -2.53
N LEU A 521 30.82 -6.28 -3.21
CA LEU A 521 30.51 -4.92 -2.78
C LEU A 521 29.75 -4.91 -1.44
N ALA A 522 28.80 -5.82 -1.25
CA ALA A 522 28.05 -5.96 0.00
C ALA A 522 28.96 -6.35 1.18
N ILE A 523 29.88 -7.30 0.97
CA ILE A 523 30.85 -7.70 2.00
C ILE A 523 31.83 -6.55 2.29
N SER A 524 32.27 -5.83 1.26
CA SER A 524 33.33 -4.81 1.40
C SER A 524 32.82 -3.47 1.95
N TYR A 525 31.61 -3.04 1.59
CA TYR A 525 31.06 -1.74 1.98
C TYR A 525 29.90 -1.83 2.98
N LEU A 526 29.12 -2.91 2.98
CA LEU A 526 27.91 -3.05 3.82
C LEU A 526 28.10 -3.99 5.03
N ASP A 527 29.23 -4.69 5.11
CA ASP A 527 29.51 -5.71 6.15
C ASP A 527 28.45 -6.83 6.22
N ARG A 528 27.79 -7.13 5.09
CA ARG A 528 26.83 -8.25 4.94
C ARG A 528 27.56 -9.59 4.91
N THR A 529 27.99 -10.04 6.08
CA THR A 529 28.75 -11.30 6.26
C THR A 529 27.92 -12.56 6.02
N ASP A 530 26.59 -12.45 5.98
CA ASP A 530 25.64 -13.50 5.61
C ASP A 530 25.80 -13.97 4.15
N LEU A 531 26.30 -13.10 3.27
CA LEU A 531 26.55 -13.42 1.85
C LEU A 531 27.93 -14.05 1.60
N ALA A 532 28.80 -14.10 2.62
CA ALA A 532 30.13 -14.67 2.54
C ALA A 532 30.10 -16.19 2.80
N HIS A 533 30.85 -16.95 2.00
CA HIS A 533 31.06 -18.38 2.28
C HIS A 533 32.15 -18.60 3.34
N VAL A 534 33.10 -17.68 3.42
CA VAL A 534 34.13 -17.62 4.45
C VAL A 534 34.07 -16.24 5.10
N GLN A 535 33.73 -16.22 6.39
CA GLN A 535 33.66 -14.98 7.15
C GLN A 535 35.06 -14.37 7.26
N PRO A 536 35.23 -13.06 7.01
CA PRO A 536 36.54 -12.43 7.14
C PRO A 536 36.95 -12.33 8.63
N GLU A 537 38.27 -12.32 8.93
CA GLU A 537 38.85 -12.22 10.30
C GLU A 537 39.23 -10.76 10.68
N GLY A 538 39.03 -10.35 11.95
CA GLY A 538 39.33 -8.98 12.46
C GLY A 538 38.14 -8.18 13.00
N GLU A 539 38.40 -7.15 13.83
CA GLU A 539 37.38 -6.23 14.38
C GLU A 539 36.91 -5.23 13.31
N SER A 540 35.59 -5.04 13.18
CA SER A 540 35.01 -4.05 12.27
C SER A 540 35.04 -2.65 12.90
N PHE A 541 35.07 -1.60 12.07
CA PHE A 541 35.01 -0.21 12.55
C PHE A 541 33.79 0.07 13.44
N ASP A 542 32.71 -0.68 13.26
CA ASP A 542 31.45 -0.51 13.99
C ASP A 542 31.45 -1.28 15.33
N THR A 543 32.28 -2.32 15.48
CA THR A 543 32.39 -3.11 16.73
C THR A 543 33.16 -2.44 17.87
N LEU A 544 33.96 -1.40 17.60
CA LEU A 544 34.65 -0.62 18.64
C LEU A 544 33.75 0.42 19.33
N GLY A 545 32.49 0.55 18.91
CA GLY A 545 31.52 1.47 19.48
C GLY A 545 30.28 0.75 19.99
N LYS A 546 30.22 0.55 21.31
CA LYS A 546 29.09 0.08 22.17
C LYS A 546 29.25 -1.34 22.72
N GLY A 547 30.05 -1.43 23.79
CA GLY A 547 30.07 -2.53 24.76
C GLY A 547 30.40 -1.97 26.16
N GLU A 548 29.82 -2.59 27.18
CA GLU A 548 29.76 -2.22 28.61
C GLU A 548 30.94 -1.40 29.19
N ALA A 549 30.83 -0.08 29.16
CA ALA A 549 31.57 0.83 30.04
C ALA A 549 30.82 2.18 30.15
N GLU A 550 29.61 2.15 30.71
CA GLU A 550 29.06 3.36 31.32
C GLU A 550 29.88 3.68 32.58
N GLY A 551 30.68 4.75 32.49
CA GLY A 551 31.11 5.48 33.68
C GLY A 551 32.60 5.54 33.97
N VAL A 552 33.46 5.95 33.01
CA VAL A 552 34.64 6.78 33.33
C VAL A 552 34.95 7.70 32.14
N SER A 553 34.90 9.01 32.34
CA SER A 553 35.32 10.01 31.34
C SER A 553 36.85 10.03 31.20
N ALA A 554 37.39 9.36 30.18
CA ALA A 554 38.73 9.63 29.66
C ALA A 554 38.84 9.15 28.19
N SER A 555 39.26 10.08 27.32
CA SER A 555 39.72 9.90 25.92
C SER A 555 38.77 9.25 24.91
N GLN A 556 37.62 9.87 24.62
CA GLN A 556 36.84 9.59 23.41
C GLN A 556 37.38 10.30 22.15
N GLN A 557 38.00 11.48 22.30
CA GLN A 557 38.46 12.29 21.16
C GLN A 557 39.61 11.65 20.36
N THR A 558 40.46 10.83 20.99
CA THR A 558 41.70 10.33 20.36
C THR A 558 41.46 9.15 19.42
N ASN A 559 40.37 8.38 19.60
CA ASN A 559 40.07 7.22 18.74
C ASN A 559 39.33 7.60 17.47
N GLU A 560 38.42 8.58 17.51
CA GLU A 560 37.71 9.07 16.32
C GLU A 560 38.64 9.79 15.34
N GLU A 561 39.58 10.59 15.83
CA GLU A 561 40.58 11.29 15.00
C GLU A 561 41.52 10.31 14.29
N ASN A 562 41.96 9.24 14.98
CA ASN A 562 42.78 8.19 14.39
C ASN A 562 42.00 7.36 13.34
N LEU A 563 40.71 7.09 13.58
CA LEU A 563 39.84 6.37 12.62
C LEU A 563 39.55 7.22 11.38
N ALA A 564 39.30 8.52 11.58
CA ALA A 564 39.12 9.49 10.50
C ALA A 564 40.41 9.60 9.67
N MET A 565 41.58 9.63 10.31
CA MET A 565 42.86 9.66 9.62
C MET A 565 43.11 8.37 8.80
N ILE A 566 42.75 7.18 9.30
CA ILE A 566 42.86 5.92 8.55
C ILE A 566 41.91 5.89 7.33
N LYS A 567 40.66 6.34 7.50
CA LYS A 567 39.71 6.54 6.38
C LYS A 567 40.21 7.60 5.39
N GLN A 568 40.95 8.60 5.86
CA GLN A 568 41.55 9.63 5.01
C GLN A 568 42.75 9.12 4.20
N VAL A 569 43.44 8.06 4.64
CA VAL A 569 44.65 7.54 3.99
C VAL A 569 44.42 6.22 3.21
N SER A 570 43.36 5.46 3.49
CA SER A 570 43.08 4.14 2.89
C SER A 570 41.64 3.97 2.39
N SER A 571 41.41 3.08 1.42
CA SER A 571 40.07 2.77 0.88
C SER A 571 39.27 1.92 1.86
N THR A 572 38.01 2.30 2.08
CA THR A 572 37.08 1.59 2.99
C THR A 572 36.75 0.19 2.46
N GLY A 573 36.56 0.06 1.15
CA GLY A 573 36.33 -1.20 0.48
C GLY A 573 37.55 -2.12 0.50
N TYR A 574 38.77 -1.56 0.37
CA TYR A 574 40.00 -2.35 0.45
C TYR A 574 40.19 -3.01 1.82
N LEU A 575 39.90 -2.27 2.89
CA LEU A 575 39.99 -2.76 4.26
C LEU A 575 38.75 -3.57 4.70
N ARG A 576 37.70 -3.65 3.87
CA ARG A 576 36.40 -4.29 4.20
C ARG A 576 35.88 -3.88 5.57
N LYS A 577 35.93 -2.57 5.84
CA LYS A 577 35.60 -1.96 7.14
C LYS A 577 36.38 -2.52 8.37
N ARG A 578 37.62 -3.00 8.22
CA ARG A 578 38.42 -3.56 9.33
C ARG A 578 39.72 -2.80 9.58
N LEU A 579 40.20 -2.86 10.83
CA LEU A 579 41.48 -2.28 11.22
C LEU A 579 42.65 -3.20 10.80
N PRO A 580 43.69 -2.68 10.11
CA PRO A 580 44.88 -3.46 9.82
C PRO A 580 45.66 -3.76 11.10
N GLN A 581 45.89 -5.05 11.40
CA GLN A 581 46.58 -5.50 12.63
C GLN A 581 48.03 -4.99 12.75
N GLU A 582 48.65 -4.49 11.68
CA GLU A 582 50.04 -4.03 11.68
C GLU A 582 50.22 -2.54 12.07
N LEU A 583 49.15 -1.77 12.24
CA LEU A 583 49.23 -0.35 12.60
C LEU A 583 49.24 -0.13 14.13
N MET A 584 50.17 -0.79 14.84
CA MET A 584 50.42 -0.51 16.25
C MET A 584 51.41 0.67 16.36
N VAL A 585 50.95 1.74 17.01
CA VAL A 585 51.53 3.09 17.09
C VAL A 585 53.01 3.11 17.50
N LEU A 586 53.86 3.60 16.60
CA LEU A 586 55.24 4.02 16.88
C LEU A 586 55.19 5.41 17.56
N GLN A 587 54.89 5.43 18.86
CA GLN A 587 54.88 6.65 19.66
C GLN A 587 56.30 6.92 20.19
N GLY A 588 56.96 7.94 19.65
CA GLY A 588 58.22 8.42 20.23
C GLY A 588 58.85 9.61 19.52
N GLY A 589 58.81 10.79 20.16
CA GLY A 589 59.86 11.82 20.03
C GLY A 589 59.42 13.19 19.54
N GLN A 590 59.32 14.15 20.47
CA GLN A 590 59.28 15.59 20.22
C GLN A 590 60.52 16.09 19.46
N ALA A 591 60.33 17.02 18.51
CA ALA A 591 61.23 18.16 18.32
C ALA A 591 60.55 19.26 17.49
N ASN A 592 60.52 20.47 18.06
CA ASN A 592 60.25 21.74 17.37
C ASN A 592 61.11 21.88 16.13
N LEU A 593 60.59 22.51 15.08
CA LEU A 593 61.33 23.48 14.27
C LEU A 593 60.33 24.42 13.56
N PHE A 594 60.53 25.71 13.86
CA PHE A 594 59.85 26.89 13.34
C PHE A 594 60.01 27.06 11.82
N GLU A 595 59.11 27.89 11.27
CA GLU A 595 59.34 28.87 10.18
C GLU A 595 59.93 28.34 8.86
N ASP A 596 59.23 28.54 7.74
CA ASP A 596 59.41 29.78 6.98
C ASP A 596 58.37 29.95 5.86
N SER A 597 58.17 31.22 5.56
CA SER A 597 57.42 31.86 4.49
C SER A 597 57.81 31.42 3.06
N ALA A 598 56.83 31.41 2.14
CA ALA A 598 56.99 31.85 0.75
C ALA A 598 55.65 31.87 -0.01
N SER A 599 55.16 33.08 -0.28
CA SER A 599 54.31 33.41 -1.43
C SER A 599 55.03 33.16 -2.75
N ILE A 600 54.31 32.82 -3.85
CA ILE A 600 54.43 33.47 -5.18
C ILE A 600 53.53 32.81 -6.26
N GLN A 601 52.67 33.68 -6.81
CA GLN A 601 52.24 33.89 -8.21
C GLN A 601 51.31 32.94 -8.99
N GLU A 602 50.20 33.58 -9.39
CA GLU A 602 49.42 33.40 -10.61
C GLU A 602 50.28 33.33 -11.89
N ALA A 603 49.81 32.54 -12.86
CA ALA A 603 50.11 32.70 -14.27
C ALA A 603 48.82 32.63 -15.10
N THR A 604 48.56 33.74 -15.79
CA THR A 604 47.47 34.03 -16.72
C THR A 604 47.74 33.55 -18.15
N GLY A 605 46.66 33.26 -18.91
CA GLY A 605 46.60 33.29 -20.39
C GLY A 605 46.58 31.91 -21.06
N THR A 606 45.81 31.61 -22.11
CA THR A 606 45.05 32.41 -23.10
C THR A 606 44.10 31.51 -23.91
N ASP A 607 43.12 32.16 -24.53
CA ASP A 607 42.09 31.75 -25.50
C ASP A 607 42.36 30.61 -26.51
N ASN A 608 41.29 29.88 -26.86
CA ASN A 608 40.86 29.75 -28.26
C ASN A 608 39.42 29.24 -28.40
N ALA A 609 38.61 30.02 -29.11
CA ALA A 609 37.29 29.67 -29.64
C ALA A 609 37.36 28.63 -30.77
N VAL A 610 36.24 27.96 -31.09
CA VAL A 610 35.70 27.80 -32.46
C VAL A 610 34.40 26.96 -32.53
N SER A 611 33.40 27.60 -33.16
CA SER A 611 32.27 27.14 -34.00
C SER A 611 31.12 26.25 -33.50
N VAL A 612 29.94 26.85 -33.69
CA VAL A 612 28.57 26.32 -33.75
C VAL A 612 28.30 25.63 -35.09
N SER A 613 27.52 24.53 -35.09
CA SER A 613 26.76 24.09 -36.26
C SER A 613 25.35 23.66 -35.87
N ALA A 614 24.36 24.32 -36.48
CA ALA A 614 22.93 24.11 -36.32
C ALA A 614 22.43 22.81 -36.98
N GLN A 615 21.45 22.15 -36.35
CA GLN A 615 20.60 21.15 -37.01
C GLN A 615 19.11 21.39 -36.73
N LYS A 616 18.41 21.64 -37.85
CA LYS A 616 17.03 21.29 -38.25
C LYS A 616 15.92 21.20 -37.19
N SER A 617 14.94 22.08 -37.39
CA SER A 617 13.55 21.99 -36.95
C SER A 617 12.89 20.65 -37.28
N ILE A 618 12.39 19.97 -36.25
CA ILE A 618 11.45 18.84 -36.35
C ILE A 618 10.05 19.40 -36.07
N GLY A 619 9.10 19.16 -36.98
CA GLY A 619 7.70 19.56 -36.82
C GLY A 619 7.00 18.75 -35.73
N LEU A 620 5.96 19.35 -35.14
CA LEU A 620 5.13 18.76 -34.09
C LEU A 620 4.53 17.39 -34.51
N PRO A 621 4.48 16.38 -33.62
CA PRO A 621 3.73 15.16 -33.88
C PRO A 621 2.22 15.44 -33.77
N GLN A 622 1.45 15.09 -34.80
CA GLN A 622 0.00 14.96 -34.66
C GLN A 622 -0.31 13.76 -33.76
N LEU A 623 -1.27 13.92 -32.85
CA LEU A 623 -1.82 12.87 -31.99
C LEU A 623 -2.33 11.69 -32.83
N ASP A 624 -1.85 10.49 -32.51
CA ASP A 624 -2.28 9.22 -33.07
C ASP A 624 -3.79 9.01 -32.83
N ASP A 625 -4.52 8.58 -33.86
CA ASP A 625 -5.98 8.41 -33.79
C ASP A 625 -6.37 7.31 -32.79
N ARG A 626 -5.44 6.39 -32.48
CA ARG A 626 -5.54 5.44 -31.38
C ARG A 626 -5.59 6.12 -30.01
N ALA A 627 -4.77 7.14 -29.79
CA ALA A 627 -4.73 7.89 -28.54
C ALA A 627 -6.01 8.72 -28.36
N LYS A 628 -6.52 9.32 -29.44
CA LYS A 628 -7.82 10.04 -29.43
C LYS A 628 -8.98 9.11 -29.09
N ALA A 629 -8.98 7.88 -29.60
CA ALA A 629 -10.02 6.91 -29.31
C ALA A 629 -10.00 6.43 -27.85
N LYS A 630 -8.82 6.17 -27.29
CA LYS A 630 -8.67 5.85 -25.86
C LYS A 630 -9.15 6.99 -24.96
N MET A 631 -8.81 8.23 -25.30
CA MET A 631 -9.26 9.43 -24.58
C MET A 631 -10.78 9.67 -24.64
N GLN A 632 -11.47 9.09 -25.63
CA GLN A 632 -12.93 9.16 -25.77
C GLN A 632 -13.67 7.97 -25.11
N GLY A 633 -12.97 7.12 -24.34
CA GLY A 633 -13.54 5.97 -23.64
C GLY A 633 -13.74 4.73 -24.53
N TYR A 634 -13.06 4.65 -25.67
CA TYR A 634 -12.98 3.46 -26.51
C TYR A 634 -11.69 2.69 -26.25
N GLU A 635 -11.65 1.40 -26.58
CA GLU A 635 -10.50 0.54 -26.25
C GLU A 635 -9.24 0.87 -27.10
N GLY A 636 -9.38 1.67 -28.16
CA GLY A 636 -8.27 2.09 -29.03
C GLY A 636 -7.82 1.02 -30.03
N ASP A 637 -8.53 -0.09 -30.13
CA ASP A 637 -8.33 -1.08 -31.20
C ASP A 637 -9.13 -0.70 -32.45
N ALA A 638 -8.59 -0.99 -33.62
CA ALA A 638 -9.30 -0.80 -34.89
C ALA A 638 -10.33 -1.92 -35.08
N CYS A 639 -11.57 -1.55 -35.41
CA CYS A 639 -12.59 -2.53 -35.79
C CYS A 639 -12.13 -3.37 -36.98
N GLY A 640 -12.18 -4.69 -36.86
CA GLY A 640 -11.78 -5.62 -37.93
C GLY A 640 -12.57 -5.47 -39.24
N ASP A 641 -13.79 -4.92 -39.18
CA ASP A 641 -14.65 -4.73 -40.35
C ASP A 641 -14.55 -3.32 -40.97
N CYS A 642 -14.60 -2.26 -40.15
CA CYS A 642 -14.64 -0.89 -40.66
C CYS A 642 -13.37 -0.06 -40.41
N GLY A 643 -12.39 -0.60 -39.68
CA GLY A 643 -11.14 0.07 -39.35
C GLY A 643 -11.25 1.26 -38.40
N ASN A 644 -12.45 1.58 -37.90
CA ASN A 644 -12.65 2.69 -36.97
C ASN A 644 -12.32 2.29 -35.52
N TYR A 645 -11.84 3.24 -34.72
CA TYR A 645 -11.34 3.02 -33.35
C TYR A 645 -12.43 3.13 -32.26
N THR A 646 -13.70 3.08 -32.65
CA THR A 646 -14.87 3.26 -31.76
C THR A 646 -15.38 1.94 -31.17
N LEU A 647 -14.48 1.02 -30.82
CA LEU A 647 -14.82 -0.26 -30.21
C LEU A 647 -15.09 -0.10 -28.71
N VAL A 648 -16.24 -0.61 -28.26
CA VAL A 648 -16.68 -0.61 -26.85
C VAL A 648 -16.93 -2.04 -26.38
N ARG A 649 -16.54 -2.32 -25.13
CA ARG A 649 -16.75 -3.61 -24.48
C ARG A 649 -18.23 -3.85 -24.16
N ASN A 650 -18.77 -4.96 -24.61
CA ASN A 650 -20.15 -5.40 -24.33
C ASN A 650 -20.13 -6.86 -23.85
N GLY A 651 -20.01 -7.04 -22.52
CA GLY A 651 -19.82 -8.36 -21.91
C GLY A 651 -18.44 -8.94 -22.24
N THR A 652 -18.40 -10.17 -22.76
CA THR A 652 -17.15 -10.85 -23.18
C THR A 652 -16.68 -10.48 -24.59
N CYS A 653 -17.39 -9.57 -25.27
CA CYS A 653 -17.24 -9.31 -26.69
C CYS A 653 -17.15 -7.80 -26.95
N MET A 654 -16.58 -7.42 -28.10
CA MET A 654 -16.40 -6.02 -28.50
C MET A 654 -17.48 -5.65 -29.51
N LYS A 655 -18.03 -4.44 -29.41
CA LYS A 655 -19.01 -3.89 -30.37
C LYS A 655 -18.48 -2.58 -30.93
N CYS A 656 -18.47 -2.43 -32.25
CA CYS A 656 -18.12 -1.16 -32.89
C CYS A 656 -19.34 -0.24 -32.93
N ASN A 657 -19.22 0.97 -32.36
CA ASN A 657 -20.31 1.95 -32.38
C ASN A 657 -20.53 2.58 -33.76
N THR A 658 -19.55 2.50 -34.67
CA THR A 658 -19.69 3.05 -36.03
C THR A 658 -20.37 2.10 -37.01
N CYS A 659 -20.01 0.81 -37.02
CA CYS A 659 -20.58 -0.15 -37.98
C CYS A 659 -21.48 -1.23 -37.34
N GLY A 660 -21.56 -1.29 -36.01
CA GLY A 660 -22.38 -2.27 -35.29
C GLY A 660 -21.81 -3.69 -35.24
N ALA A 661 -20.64 -3.95 -35.84
CA ALA A 661 -19.99 -5.24 -35.85
C ALA A 661 -19.60 -5.70 -34.44
N THR A 662 -19.77 -7.00 -34.16
CA THR A 662 -19.37 -7.63 -32.90
C THR A 662 -18.20 -8.61 -33.11
N SER A 663 -17.27 -8.67 -32.16
CA SER A 663 -16.17 -9.62 -32.19
C SER A 663 -16.64 -11.04 -31.84
N GLY A 664 -17.28 -11.72 -32.80
CA GLY A 664 -17.42 -13.19 -32.80
C GLY A 664 -18.36 -13.81 -31.76
N CYS A 665 -19.22 -13.04 -31.09
CA CYS A 665 -20.27 -13.58 -30.23
C CYS A 665 -21.64 -13.34 -30.86
N SER A 666 -22.40 -14.43 -31.03
CA SER A 666 -23.78 -14.44 -31.51
C SER A 666 -24.76 -13.88 -30.49
#